data_AF-A0AAD5IBB3-F1
#
_entry.id   AF-A0AAD5IBB3-F1
#
_cell.length_a   1.000
_cell.length_b   1.000
_cell.length_c   1.000
_cell.angle_alpha   90.00
_cell.angle_beta   90.00
_cell.angle_gamma   90.00
#
_symmetry.space_group_name_H-M   'P 1'
#
loop_
_entity.id
_entity.type
_entity.pdbx_description
1 polymer ?
#
loop_
_entity_poly.entity_id
_entity_poly.type
_entity_poly.pdbx_seq_one_letter_code
_entity_poly.pdbx_strand_id
1 'polypeptide(L)'
;MSINGCQRPEALPRDLTLDSLEQGREFPCLRELSVSGCHNLIELPSVFPSLTTLEIDGCQELEVLPKLPSIVNLELNNCESKVLQSIVGSASLTYMRISKISNLECLVEGYLKRFTSLEELQISHLGELTTLSNEIGLQSLLSLKLLEISGCPFLKELPQNLYKLSSLKVLRIWNCPSLVSFPVTGLPSTLIGLEIKSCEALQLLPMWMMHDPHMKNERNTFSLEYLIIEGCPCLISLPREDEMKNCFGLRRRGNKFGMKTFSKLGVCLIVFSVVFVVFIFQDTAFDSITRFATTSFFATGSGEDFCLSRNQSVLYRKSSPHKPSWFLVSKLRSYEELHKRCGPHTDSYKRSIKQLKSGQIDHNSSDCKYVVWVGLAGLGNRMLSITSAFLYALLTDRVLLINQEYDMAGLFCEPFPNSSWILPEDFPLKNKLRRFKQNYDHSYGKMLKNNEINYSMKDQSYLYLYLSHDCDRHDQLFFCDQDQALLSKVPWLIMKSNVYFLPPLFLMSSFDRELNRLFPDKETVFHHLGRYLFHPSDRVWGLITQYYQDHLANAEKRIGIQIRIFHTKTSPFGYVMDQILACIRNEKLLPEIDTEKSIAFPTKNQTSKVVLVTSLFRGYFEKLKKMYGENPTKTGEVVAVYQPSHEGRQRSWWNSHNVQAWAEIYLLSLSDELVTSAWSTFGYVAQGLRGTRPLILYKIDRTIPDPPCGRGVSMEPCYHAPPIFDCKAKTNVDIANLVPHVRHCEDIIWGIKLFNTS
;
A
#
# COMPACT_ATOMS: atom_id res chain seq x y z
N MET A 1 -49.58 -22.37 12.56
CA MET A 1 -49.48 -23.39 13.64
C MET A 1 -48.38 -22.94 14.58
N SER A 2 -48.61 -22.98 15.90
CA SER A 2 -47.59 -22.64 16.91
C SER A 2 -47.49 -23.79 17.90
N ILE A 3 -46.27 -24.23 18.18
CA ILE A 3 -45.95 -25.32 19.11
C ILE A 3 -45.01 -24.74 20.18
N ASN A 4 -45.42 -24.80 21.44
CA ASN A 4 -44.68 -24.17 22.54
C ASN A 4 -44.46 -25.18 23.68
N GLY A 5 -43.27 -25.19 24.28
CA GLY A 5 -43.00 -25.89 25.54
C GLY A 5 -43.11 -27.42 25.45
N CYS A 6 -42.46 -28.03 24.46
CA CYS A 6 -42.49 -29.46 24.23
C CYS A 6 -41.87 -30.25 25.40
N GLN A 7 -42.69 -30.89 26.25
CA GLN A 7 -42.20 -31.66 27.39
C GLN A 7 -41.69 -33.08 27.05
N ARG A 8 -41.97 -33.62 25.85
CA ARG A 8 -41.61 -35.00 25.47
C ARG A 8 -41.56 -35.47 23.98
N PRO A 9 -41.83 -34.70 22.92
CA PRO A 9 -41.74 -35.23 21.56
C PRO A 9 -40.32 -35.14 20.99
N GLU A 10 -39.75 -36.29 20.62
CA GLU A 10 -38.57 -36.39 19.75
C GLU A 10 -38.92 -35.97 18.28
N ALA A 11 -40.22 -35.99 17.93
CA ALA A 11 -40.80 -35.57 16.64
C ALA A 11 -42.27 -35.10 16.80
N LEU A 12 -42.77 -34.24 15.90
CA LEU A 12 -44.18 -33.78 15.89
C LEU A 12 -45.20 -34.93 15.74
N PRO A 13 -46.41 -34.85 16.35
CA PRO A 13 -47.39 -35.95 16.28
C PRO A 13 -47.76 -36.31 14.84
N ARG A 14 -47.55 -37.57 14.47
CA ARG A 14 -48.05 -38.20 13.24
C ARG A 14 -49.36 -38.93 13.56
N ASP A 15 -50.51 -38.28 13.44
CA ASP A 15 -51.84 -38.93 13.52
C ASP A 15 -52.78 -38.22 12.53
N LEU A 16 -53.66 -38.82 11.72
CA LEU A 16 -54.07 -40.17 11.27
C LEU A 16 -54.90 -39.87 10.00
N THR A 17 -54.80 -40.56 8.87
CA THR A 17 -55.45 -41.86 8.60
C THR A 17 -54.81 -42.56 7.38
N LEU A 18 -54.86 -43.89 7.41
CA LEU A 18 -54.60 -44.84 6.32
C LEU A 18 -55.11 -44.36 4.94
N ASP A 19 -54.35 -44.73 3.90
CA ASP A 19 -54.66 -44.68 2.45
C ASP A 19 -54.08 -43.54 1.59
N SER A 20 -52.86 -43.06 1.87
CA SER A 20 -52.05 -42.46 0.79
C SER A 20 -50.54 -42.63 0.98
N LEU A 21 -50.04 -43.80 0.58
CA LEU A 21 -48.63 -44.02 0.25
C LEU A 21 -48.28 -43.26 -1.03
N GLU A 22 -47.80 -42.02 -0.91
CA GLU A 22 -46.70 -41.47 -1.70
C GLU A 22 -46.01 -40.38 -0.86
N GLN A 23 -44.68 -40.39 -0.84
CA GLN A 23 -43.81 -39.55 -0.03
C GLN A 23 -44.14 -38.04 -0.14
N GLY A 24 -44.40 -37.37 1.00
CA GLY A 24 -44.15 -35.93 1.16
C GLY A 24 -45.32 -34.95 1.02
N ARG A 25 -46.48 -35.21 1.63
CA ARG A 25 -47.59 -34.22 1.72
C ARG A 25 -48.17 -34.04 3.13
N GLU A 26 -47.31 -33.94 4.14
CA GLU A 26 -47.75 -33.51 5.47
C GLU A 26 -47.96 -31.98 5.46
N PHE A 27 -49.13 -31.52 5.92
CA PHE A 27 -49.50 -30.09 6.01
C PHE A 27 -49.50 -29.27 4.69
N PRO A 28 -50.26 -29.67 3.66
CA PRO A 28 -50.23 -29.05 2.33
C PRO A 28 -50.71 -27.60 2.29
N CYS A 29 -51.48 -27.14 3.28
CA CYS A 29 -52.03 -25.79 3.35
C CYS A 29 -51.36 -24.90 4.42
N LEU A 30 -50.39 -25.42 5.16
CA LEU A 30 -49.76 -24.70 6.26
C LEU A 30 -48.83 -23.63 5.72
N ARG A 31 -49.12 -22.37 6.07
CA ARG A 31 -48.35 -21.18 5.63
C ARG A 31 -47.40 -20.64 6.69
N GLU A 32 -47.74 -20.81 7.96
CA GLU A 32 -46.97 -20.26 9.07
C GLU A 32 -46.77 -21.34 10.15
N LEU A 33 -45.53 -21.54 10.55
CA LEU A 33 -45.12 -22.48 11.58
C LEU A 33 -44.17 -21.79 12.55
N SER A 34 -44.51 -21.81 13.84
CA SER A 34 -43.66 -21.30 14.92
C SER A 34 -43.45 -22.41 15.95
N VAL A 35 -42.20 -22.70 16.30
CA VAL A 35 -41.82 -23.73 17.27
C VAL A 35 -40.94 -23.10 18.32
N SER A 36 -41.39 -23.06 19.57
CA SER A 36 -40.66 -22.40 20.66
C SER A 36 -40.48 -23.29 21.90
N GLY A 37 -39.30 -23.24 22.51
CA GLY A 37 -39.01 -23.93 23.77
C GLY A 37 -39.10 -25.46 23.69
N CYS A 38 -38.76 -26.04 22.54
CA CYS A 38 -38.77 -27.48 22.30
C CYS A 38 -37.34 -28.03 22.28
N HIS A 39 -36.74 -28.18 23.47
CA HIS A 39 -35.31 -28.48 23.63
C HIS A 39 -34.89 -29.84 23.08
N ASN A 40 -35.75 -30.85 23.16
CA ASN A 40 -35.46 -32.23 22.73
C ASN A 40 -35.94 -32.54 21.30
N LEU A 41 -36.33 -31.53 20.51
CA LEU A 41 -36.84 -31.75 19.16
C LEU A 41 -35.68 -32.03 18.21
N ILE A 42 -35.63 -33.25 17.66
CA ILE A 42 -34.54 -33.71 16.78
C ILE A 42 -34.88 -33.51 15.30
N GLU A 43 -36.14 -33.78 14.92
CA GLU A 43 -36.58 -33.71 13.53
C GLU A 43 -37.94 -33.03 13.33
N LEU A 44 -38.08 -32.39 12.16
CA LEU A 44 -39.33 -31.86 11.63
C LEU A 44 -39.76 -32.68 10.39
N PRO A 45 -41.06 -32.70 10.03
CA PRO A 45 -41.55 -33.29 8.79
C PRO A 45 -40.72 -32.90 7.56
N SER A 46 -40.35 -33.88 6.74
CA SER A 46 -39.33 -33.70 5.68
C SER A 46 -39.61 -32.61 4.64
N VAL A 47 -40.88 -32.23 4.41
CA VAL A 47 -41.28 -31.24 3.41
C VAL A 47 -42.48 -30.43 3.91
N PHE A 48 -42.42 -29.10 3.79
CA PHE A 48 -43.60 -28.24 3.92
C PHE A 48 -43.83 -27.47 2.61
N PRO A 49 -44.78 -27.91 1.76
CA PRO A 49 -44.88 -27.40 0.39
C PRO A 49 -45.37 -25.95 0.30
N SER A 50 -46.24 -25.51 1.22
CA SER A 50 -46.90 -24.19 1.17
C SER A 50 -46.43 -23.21 2.26
N LEU A 51 -45.39 -23.58 3.02
CA LEU A 51 -44.94 -22.78 4.16
C LEU A 51 -44.21 -21.52 3.69
N THR A 52 -44.71 -20.36 4.11
CA THR A 52 -44.18 -19.04 3.78
C THR A 52 -43.40 -18.43 4.94
N THR A 53 -43.73 -18.78 6.19
CA THR A 53 -43.07 -18.26 7.39
C THR A 53 -42.72 -19.41 8.33
N LEU A 54 -41.45 -19.49 8.74
CA LEU A 54 -40.95 -20.44 9.74
C LEU A 54 -40.19 -19.69 10.84
N GLU A 55 -40.58 -19.93 12.08
CA GLU A 55 -39.91 -19.43 13.28
C GLU A 55 -39.52 -20.62 14.17
N ILE A 56 -38.26 -20.66 14.59
CA ILE A 56 -37.75 -21.66 15.53
C ILE A 56 -37.00 -20.95 16.65
N ASP A 57 -37.44 -21.16 17.89
CA ASP A 57 -36.82 -20.59 19.09
C ASP A 57 -36.50 -21.67 20.13
N GLY A 58 -35.24 -21.80 20.53
CA GLY A 58 -34.83 -22.64 21.65
C GLY A 58 -34.89 -24.15 21.37
N CYS A 59 -34.75 -24.55 20.11
CA CYS A 59 -34.66 -25.95 19.68
C CYS A 59 -33.18 -26.31 19.42
N GLN A 60 -32.46 -26.72 20.45
CA GLN A 60 -31.00 -26.88 20.40
C GLN A 60 -30.54 -28.22 19.81
N GLU A 61 -31.34 -29.28 19.96
CA GLU A 61 -31.06 -30.62 19.41
C GLU A 61 -31.53 -30.80 17.95
N LEU A 62 -32.12 -29.77 17.33
CA LEU A 62 -32.62 -29.85 15.97
C LEU A 62 -31.45 -29.85 14.99
N GLU A 63 -31.23 -30.96 14.28
CA GLU A 63 -30.07 -31.09 13.40
C GLU A 63 -30.34 -30.62 11.97
N VAL A 64 -31.57 -30.82 11.46
CA VAL A 64 -31.91 -30.62 10.04
C VAL A 64 -33.22 -29.86 9.88
N LEU A 65 -33.21 -28.85 9.00
CA LEU A 65 -34.41 -28.15 8.56
C LEU A 65 -35.12 -28.88 7.41
N PRO A 66 -36.46 -28.82 7.35
CA PRO A 66 -37.23 -29.46 6.30
C PRO A 66 -37.02 -28.79 4.93
N LYS A 67 -37.45 -29.43 3.85
CA LYS A 67 -37.46 -28.77 2.53
C LYS A 67 -38.57 -27.72 2.47
N LEU A 68 -38.17 -26.49 2.16
CA LEU A 68 -39.02 -25.29 2.20
C LEU A 68 -39.04 -24.58 0.83
N PRO A 69 -39.78 -25.08 -0.16
CA PRO A 69 -39.79 -24.51 -1.52
C PRO A 69 -40.44 -23.13 -1.61
N SER A 70 -41.39 -22.82 -0.72
CA SER A 70 -42.22 -21.60 -0.78
C SER A 70 -41.90 -20.57 0.31
N ILE A 71 -40.80 -20.76 1.05
CA ILE A 71 -40.47 -19.92 2.22
C ILE A 71 -40.10 -18.50 1.80
N VAL A 72 -40.61 -17.54 2.56
CA VAL A 72 -40.41 -16.10 2.38
C VAL A 72 -39.71 -15.51 3.60
N ASN A 73 -40.13 -15.92 4.80
CA ASN A 73 -39.62 -15.43 6.08
C ASN A 73 -39.07 -16.59 6.91
N LEU A 74 -37.82 -16.49 7.36
CA LEU A 74 -37.18 -17.47 8.23
C LEU A 74 -36.56 -16.79 9.46
N GLU A 75 -37.00 -17.19 10.64
CA GLU A 75 -36.43 -16.74 11.93
C GLU A 75 -35.88 -17.93 12.71
N LEU A 76 -34.61 -17.85 13.10
CA LEU A 76 -33.92 -18.86 13.91
C LEU A 76 -33.33 -18.19 15.14
N ASN A 77 -33.75 -18.61 16.32
CA ASN A 77 -33.30 -18.09 17.61
C ASN A 77 -32.88 -19.23 18.54
N ASN A 78 -31.71 -19.11 19.17
CA ASN A 78 -31.24 -20.06 20.19
C ASN A 78 -31.19 -21.52 19.66
N CYS A 79 -30.60 -21.72 18.48
CA CYS A 79 -30.39 -23.03 17.83
C CYS A 79 -28.89 -23.35 17.66
N GLU A 80 -28.56 -24.60 17.32
CA GLU A 80 -27.19 -24.98 16.92
C GLU A 80 -26.92 -24.64 15.45
N SER A 81 -25.66 -24.40 15.07
CA SER A 81 -25.25 -24.06 13.69
C SER A 81 -25.61 -25.12 12.62
N LYS A 82 -25.85 -26.37 13.01
CA LYS A 82 -26.23 -27.47 12.10
C LYS A 82 -27.48 -27.16 11.27
N VAL A 83 -28.48 -26.47 11.84
CA VAL A 83 -29.72 -26.11 11.13
C VAL A 83 -29.47 -25.23 9.90
N LEU A 84 -28.39 -24.43 9.91
CA LEU A 84 -28.02 -23.54 8.80
C LEU A 84 -27.44 -24.32 7.61
N GLN A 85 -26.87 -25.50 7.84
CA GLN A 85 -26.26 -26.33 6.78
C GLN A 85 -27.32 -26.94 5.85
N SER A 86 -28.53 -27.16 6.37
CA SER A 86 -29.63 -27.78 5.62
C SER A 86 -30.44 -26.79 4.78
N ILE A 87 -30.22 -25.48 4.93
CA ILE A 87 -30.96 -24.45 4.18
C ILE A 87 -30.38 -24.36 2.76
N VAL A 88 -30.83 -25.24 1.87
CA VAL A 88 -30.39 -25.25 0.47
C VAL A 88 -31.54 -24.79 -0.45
N GLY A 89 -31.33 -23.68 -1.15
CA GLY A 89 -32.01 -23.40 -2.42
C GLY A 89 -33.45 -22.90 -2.36
N SER A 90 -33.84 -22.13 -1.34
CA SER A 90 -35.13 -21.41 -1.34
C SER A 90 -35.01 -20.11 -2.13
N ALA A 91 -35.25 -20.17 -3.44
CA ALA A 91 -35.22 -19.00 -4.33
C ALA A 91 -36.25 -17.91 -3.96
N SER A 92 -37.23 -18.21 -3.10
CA SER A 92 -38.31 -17.33 -2.69
C SER A 92 -38.04 -16.55 -1.38
N LEU A 93 -36.95 -16.85 -0.68
CA LEU A 93 -36.68 -16.28 0.65
C LEU A 93 -36.28 -14.80 0.53
N THR A 94 -37.03 -13.91 1.18
CA THR A 94 -36.80 -12.45 1.16
C THR A 94 -36.35 -11.89 2.50
N TYR A 95 -36.70 -12.54 3.62
CA TYR A 95 -36.32 -12.10 4.97
C TYR A 95 -35.73 -13.25 5.79
N MET A 96 -34.59 -13.00 6.41
CA MET A 96 -33.91 -13.96 7.29
C MET A 96 -33.41 -13.26 8.55
N ARG A 97 -33.78 -13.80 9.73
CA ARG A 97 -33.23 -13.39 11.02
C ARG A 97 -32.57 -14.57 11.71
N ILE A 98 -31.35 -14.34 12.20
CA ILE A 98 -30.57 -15.32 12.94
C ILE A 98 -30.12 -14.69 14.27
N SER A 99 -30.44 -15.35 15.38
CA SER A 99 -30.16 -14.89 16.73
C SER A 99 -29.62 -16.01 17.62
N LYS A 100 -28.60 -15.73 18.43
CA LYS A 100 -28.09 -16.65 19.46
C LYS A 100 -27.78 -18.07 18.95
N ILE A 101 -27.16 -18.19 17.76
CA ILE A 101 -26.72 -19.48 17.23
C ILE A 101 -25.40 -19.88 17.89
N SER A 102 -25.34 -21.10 18.41
CA SER A 102 -24.15 -21.67 19.06
C SER A 102 -23.25 -22.38 18.04
N ASN A 103 -21.94 -22.49 18.31
CA ASN A 103 -20.96 -23.16 17.45
C ASN A 103 -20.87 -22.57 16.01
N LEU A 104 -20.92 -21.24 15.87
CA LEU A 104 -20.89 -20.55 14.58
C LEU A 104 -19.79 -19.48 14.53
N GLU A 105 -18.58 -19.89 14.11
CA GLU A 105 -17.42 -19.01 13.99
C GLU A 105 -17.46 -18.11 12.74
N CYS A 106 -18.07 -18.59 11.65
CA CYS A 106 -18.21 -17.90 10.37
C CYS A 106 -19.58 -18.15 9.74
N LEU A 107 -20.27 -17.08 9.32
CA LEU A 107 -21.65 -17.19 8.79
C LEU A 107 -21.70 -17.73 7.36
N VAL A 108 -20.69 -17.44 6.52
CA VAL A 108 -20.76 -17.68 5.08
C VAL A 108 -19.62 -18.59 4.59
N GLU A 109 -19.64 -19.84 5.04
CA GLU A 109 -18.91 -20.96 4.42
C GLU A 109 -19.77 -21.69 3.37
N GLY A 110 -20.30 -20.94 2.41
CA GLY A 110 -21.03 -21.52 1.26
C GLY A 110 -22.55 -21.72 1.45
N TYR A 111 -23.10 -21.56 2.66
CA TYR A 111 -24.53 -21.73 2.96
C TYR A 111 -25.42 -20.68 2.29
N LEU A 112 -25.01 -19.41 2.28
CA LEU A 112 -25.83 -18.30 1.75
C LEU A 112 -25.64 -18.01 0.25
N LYS A 113 -24.81 -18.78 -0.48
CA LYS A 113 -24.46 -18.51 -1.89
C LYS A 113 -25.64 -18.51 -2.86
N ARG A 114 -26.79 -19.07 -2.45
CA ARG A 114 -27.95 -19.34 -3.32
C ARG A 114 -29.21 -18.52 -2.99
N PHE A 115 -29.18 -17.64 -1.98
CA PHE A 115 -30.32 -16.76 -1.63
C PHE A 115 -30.29 -15.46 -2.44
N THR A 116 -30.43 -15.57 -3.76
CA THR A 116 -30.36 -14.41 -4.66
C THR A 116 -31.52 -13.42 -4.48
N SER A 117 -32.62 -13.85 -3.89
CA SER A 117 -33.84 -13.05 -3.66
C SER A 117 -33.93 -12.44 -2.25
N LEU A 118 -32.94 -12.68 -1.39
CA LEU A 118 -32.95 -12.18 -0.02
C LEU A 118 -32.84 -10.66 -0.03
N GLU A 119 -33.82 -9.99 0.59
CA GLU A 119 -33.90 -8.53 0.70
C GLU A 119 -33.44 -8.03 2.07
N GLU A 120 -33.68 -8.79 3.14
CA GLU A 120 -33.33 -8.41 4.50
C GLU A 120 -32.63 -9.54 5.25
N LEU A 121 -31.48 -9.22 5.85
CA LEU A 121 -30.70 -10.13 6.69
C LEU A 121 -30.39 -9.47 8.02
N GLN A 122 -30.83 -10.09 9.11
CA GLN A 122 -30.60 -9.63 10.48
C GLN A 122 -29.83 -10.69 11.28
N ILE A 123 -28.70 -10.27 11.86
CA ILE A 123 -27.81 -11.12 12.63
C ILE A 123 -27.69 -10.52 14.02
N SER A 124 -27.98 -11.28 15.06
CA SER A 124 -27.94 -10.78 16.43
C SER A 124 -27.36 -11.78 17.42
N HIS A 125 -26.62 -11.28 18.42
CA HIS A 125 -26.17 -12.06 19.57
C HIS A 125 -25.38 -13.34 19.24
N LEU A 126 -24.55 -13.32 18.18
CA LEU A 126 -23.67 -14.45 17.84
C LEU A 126 -22.36 -14.38 18.63
N GLY A 127 -22.27 -15.21 19.67
CA GLY A 127 -21.23 -15.17 20.69
C GLY A 127 -19.86 -15.71 20.26
N GLU A 128 -19.74 -16.39 19.12
CA GLU A 128 -18.48 -16.96 18.62
C GLU A 128 -18.08 -16.42 17.23
N LEU A 129 -18.92 -15.56 16.64
CA LEU A 129 -18.72 -15.06 15.29
C LEU A 129 -17.48 -14.14 15.24
N THR A 130 -16.45 -14.57 14.53
CA THR A 130 -15.21 -13.79 14.33
C THR A 130 -15.22 -13.01 13.02
N THR A 131 -15.91 -13.53 12.00
CA THR A 131 -16.01 -12.98 10.63
C THR A 131 -17.32 -13.36 9.96
N LEU A 132 -17.81 -12.53 9.05
CA LEU A 132 -19.02 -12.82 8.27
C LEU A 132 -18.75 -13.74 7.07
N SER A 133 -17.54 -13.74 6.48
CA SER A 133 -17.22 -14.53 5.28
C SER A 133 -15.71 -14.61 5.08
N ASN A 134 -15.19 -15.80 4.75
CA ASN A 134 -13.76 -16.01 4.54
C ASN A 134 -13.30 -15.73 3.10
N GLU A 135 -14.12 -15.94 2.06
CA GLU A 135 -13.60 -15.83 0.67
C GLU A 135 -14.54 -15.24 -0.40
N ILE A 136 -15.85 -15.57 -0.46
CA ILE A 136 -16.67 -15.29 -1.67
C ILE A 136 -18.17 -15.01 -1.42
N GLY A 137 -18.74 -15.27 -0.24
CA GLY A 137 -20.17 -15.63 -0.20
C GLY A 137 -21.22 -14.51 -0.06
N LEU A 138 -20.89 -13.31 0.43
CA LEU A 138 -21.89 -12.23 0.53
C LEU A 138 -22.24 -11.60 -0.84
N GLN A 139 -21.36 -11.69 -1.83
CA GLN A 139 -21.55 -11.04 -3.14
C GLN A 139 -22.67 -11.66 -4.00
N SER A 140 -23.24 -12.81 -3.60
CA SER A 140 -24.37 -13.44 -4.28
C SER A 140 -25.74 -12.91 -3.84
N LEU A 141 -25.79 -12.16 -2.74
CA LEU A 141 -27.03 -11.57 -2.21
C LEU A 141 -27.35 -10.26 -2.95
N LEU A 142 -27.57 -10.37 -4.27
CA LEU A 142 -27.73 -9.21 -5.16
C LEU A 142 -29.00 -8.41 -4.89
N SER A 143 -30.01 -9.01 -4.25
CA SER A 143 -31.28 -8.34 -3.90
C SER A 143 -31.30 -7.73 -2.49
N LEU A 144 -30.22 -7.87 -1.71
CA LEU A 144 -30.18 -7.47 -0.32
C LEU A 144 -30.28 -5.94 -0.20
N LYS A 145 -31.33 -5.46 0.46
CA LYS A 145 -31.64 -4.05 0.74
C LYS A 145 -31.24 -3.63 2.15
N LEU A 146 -31.36 -4.53 3.13
CA LEU A 146 -31.03 -4.26 4.54
C LEU A 146 -30.11 -5.35 5.10
N LEU A 147 -29.01 -4.91 5.72
CA LEU A 147 -28.12 -5.76 6.51
C LEU A 147 -27.99 -5.18 7.91
N GLU A 148 -28.37 -5.97 8.92
CA GLU A 148 -28.26 -5.61 10.33
C GLU A 148 -27.40 -6.62 11.09
N ILE A 149 -26.45 -6.11 11.86
CA ILE A 149 -25.55 -6.90 12.70
C ILE A 149 -25.56 -6.28 14.10
N SER A 150 -25.99 -7.05 15.11
CA SER A 150 -26.07 -6.56 16.48
C SER A 150 -25.52 -7.54 17.50
N GLY A 151 -24.85 -7.04 18.55
CA GLY A 151 -24.46 -7.86 19.71
C GLY A 151 -23.49 -9.00 19.40
N CYS A 152 -22.55 -8.82 18.45
CA CYS A 152 -21.54 -9.81 18.09
C CYS A 152 -20.17 -9.41 18.69
N PRO A 153 -19.78 -9.96 19.87
CA PRO A 153 -18.65 -9.43 20.64
C PRO A 153 -17.27 -9.70 20.05
N PHE A 154 -17.09 -10.77 19.27
CA PHE A 154 -15.78 -11.14 18.70
C PHE A 154 -15.63 -10.81 17.21
N LEU A 155 -16.63 -10.15 16.60
CA LEU A 155 -16.55 -9.75 15.20
C LEU A 155 -15.48 -8.66 15.04
N LYS A 156 -14.34 -9.00 14.44
CA LYS A 156 -13.19 -8.07 14.29
C LYS A 156 -13.25 -7.26 13.02
N GLU A 157 -13.76 -7.86 11.93
CA GLU A 157 -13.71 -7.30 10.59
C GLU A 157 -14.97 -7.63 9.78
N LEU A 158 -15.29 -6.74 8.85
CA LEU A 158 -16.32 -6.94 7.83
C LEU A 158 -15.69 -7.37 6.49
N PRO A 159 -16.44 -8.10 5.64
CA PRO A 159 -15.89 -8.65 4.41
C PRO A 159 -15.52 -7.57 3.38
N GLN A 160 -14.35 -7.73 2.74
CA GLN A 160 -13.76 -6.77 1.80
C GLN A 160 -14.52 -6.63 0.47
N ASN A 161 -15.62 -7.34 0.26
CA ASN A 161 -16.43 -7.29 -0.97
C ASN A 161 -17.83 -6.72 -0.73
N LEU A 162 -18.08 -6.05 0.41
CA LEU A 162 -19.38 -5.41 0.70
C LEU A 162 -19.82 -4.42 -0.40
N TYR A 163 -18.89 -3.73 -1.07
CA TYR A 163 -19.17 -2.82 -2.19
C TYR A 163 -19.89 -3.49 -3.39
N LYS A 164 -19.87 -4.82 -3.49
CA LYS A 164 -20.55 -5.57 -4.57
C LYS A 164 -22.04 -5.79 -4.33
N LEU A 165 -22.56 -5.46 -3.14
CA LEU A 165 -23.99 -5.56 -2.82
C LEU A 165 -24.76 -4.41 -3.48
N SER A 166 -25.05 -4.55 -4.78
CA SER A 166 -25.59 -3.48 -5.64
C SER A 166 -26.99 -3.00 -5.28
N SER A 167 -27.71 -3.67 -4.38
CA SER A 167 -29.05 -3.29 -3.94
C SER A 167 -29.11 -2.77 -2.51
N LEU A 168 -28.00 -2.81 -1.77
CA LEU A 168 -27.99 -2.50 -0.34
C LEU A 168 -28.32 -1.02 -0.12
N LYS A 169 -29.36 -0.77 0.67
CA LYS A 169 -29.87 0.56 1.01
C LYS A 169 -29.53 0.93 2.45
N VAL A 170 -29.59 0.00 3.38
CA VAL A 170 -29.37 0.28 4.81
C VAL A 170 -28.40 -0.74 5.41
N LEU A 171 -27.40 -0.23 6.12
CA LEU A 171 -26.45 -1.03 6.90
C LEU A 171 -26.49 -0.58 8.36
N ARG A 172 -26.77 -1.51 9.28
CA ARG A 172 -26.82 -1.27 10.73
C ARG A 172 -25.83 -2.17 11.45
N ILE A 173 -24.99 -1.58 12.29
CA ILE A 173 -23.99 -2.31 13.11
C ILE A 173 -24.04 -1.79 14.53
N TRP A 174 -24.54 -2.60 15.46
CA TRP A 174 -24.75 -2.20 16.85
C TRP A 174 -24.06 -3.15 17.83
N ASN A 175 -23.55 -2.63 18.95
CA ASN A 175 -23.01 -3.44 20.06
C ASN A 175 -21.98 -4.50 19.59
N CYS A 176 -21.04 -4.11 18.72
CA CYS A 176 -19.95 -4.96 18.21
C CYS A 176 -18.60 -4.41 18.72
N PRO A 177 -18.21 -4.68 19.98
CA PRO A 177 -17.09 -4.02 20.64
C PRO A 177 -15.72 -4.32 20.03
N SER A 178 -15.51 -5.49 19.40
CA SER A 178 -14.22 -5.88 18.79
C SER A 178 -14.04 -5.41 17.35
N LEU A 179 -15.04 -4.76 16.73
CA LEU A 179 -14.96 -4.34 15.33
C LEU A 179 -13.99 -3.17 15.20
N VAL A 180 -12.84 -3.40 14.57
CA VAL A 180 -11.75 -2.41 14.51
C VAL A 180 -11.89 -1.46 13.31
N SER A 181 -12.34 -1.99 12.17
CA SER A 181 -12.41 -1.22 10.91
C SER A 181 -13.43 -1.76 9.92
N PHE A 182 -13.88 -0.89 9.02
CA PHE A 182 -14.67 -1.24 7.83
C PHE A 182 -13.78 -1.67 6.64
N PRO A 183 -14.35 -2.35 5.62
CA PRO A 183 -13.57 -2.79 4.46
C PRO A 183 -12.97 -1.61 3.68
N VAL A 184 -11.71 -1.77 3.29
CA VAL A 184 -10.91 -0.71 2.65
C VAL A 184 -11.42 -0.43 1.23
N THR A 185 -12.04 -1.41 0.59
CA THR A 185 -12.67 -1.32 -0.74
C THR A 185 -13.90 -0.42 -0.79
N GLY A 186 -14.46 -0.06 0.37
CA GLY A 186 -15.67 0.75 0.51
C GLY A 186 -16.98 -0.03 0.60
N LEU A 187 -18.09 0.72 0.73
CA LEU A 187 -19.47 0.21 0.81
C LEU A 187 -20.21 0.49 -0.52
N PRO A 188 -21.37 -0.15 -0.75
CA PRO A 188 -22.17 0.04 -1.97
C PRO A 188 -22.56 1.50 -2.21
N SER A 189 -22.49 1.95 -3.47
CA SER A 189 -22.93 3.29 -3.87
C SER A 189 -24.44 3.51 -3.72
N THR A 190 -25.22 2.43 -3.58
CA THR A 190 -26.67 2.45 -3.38
C THR A 190 -27.11 2.71 -1.93
N LEU A 191 -26.16 2.78 -1.00
CA LEU A 191 -26.43 2.93 0.42
C LEU A 191 -27.07 4.30 0.71
N ILE A 192 -28.22 4.26 1.37
CA ILE A 192 -29.03 5.40 1.79
C ILE A 192 -28.83 5.68 3.29
N GLY A 193 -28.67 4.63 4.09
CA GLY A 193 -28.54 4.74 5.55
C GLY A 193 -27.39 3.92 6.12
N LEU A 194 -26.61 4.54 7.01
CA LEU A 194 -25.59 3.85 7.80
C LEU A 194 -25.77 4.16 9.28
N GLU A 195 -25.98 3.14 10.11
CA GLU A 195 -26.04 3.28 11.57
C GLU A 195 -24.95 2.43 12.25
N ILE A 196 -24.15 3.07 13.10
CA ILE A 196 -23.09 2.44 13.87
C ILE A 196 -23.29 2.85 15.33
N LYS A 197 -23.54 1.89 16.22
CA LYS A 197 -23.80 2.19 17.64
C LYS A 197 -22.98 1.27 18.54
N SER A 198 -22.39 1.81 19.59
CA SER A 198 -21.71 1.02 20.64
C SER A 198 -20.65 0.06 20.09
N CYS A 199 -19.79 0.54 19.17
CA CYS A 199 -18.67 -0.22 18.62
C CYS A 199 -17.36 0.35 19.16
N GLU A 200 -16.86 -0.23 20.26
CA GLU A 200 -15.82 0.38 21.10
C GLU A 200 -14.43 0.42 20.46
N ALA A 201 -14.01 -0.66 19.79
CA ALA A 201 -12.71 -0.74 19.12
C ALA A 201 -12.66 -0.06 17.74
N LEU A 202 -13.78 0.51 17.26
CA LEU A 202 -13.86 1.04 15.90
C LEU A 202 -13.00 2.31 15.76
N GLN A 203 -11.92 2.21 14.98
CA GLN A 203 -10.96 3.30 14.80
C GLN A 203 -11.23 4.10 13.52
N LEU A 204 -11.67 3.44 12.44
CA LEU A 204 -11.75 4.02 11.10
C LEU A 204 -13.06 3.66 10.38
N LEU A 205 -13.66 4.65 9.73
CA LEU A 205 -14.74 4.50 8.75
C LEU A 205 -14.17 4.34 7.33
N PRO A 206 -14.96 3.84 6.35
CA PRO A 206 -14.50 3.72 4.97
C PRO A 206 -14.12 5.06 4.32
N MET A 207 -13.05 5.08 3.52
CA MET A 207 -12.55 6.30 2.84
C MET A 207 -13.42 6.84 1.68
N TRP A 208 -14.46 6.13 1.21
CA TRP A 208 -15.32 6.61 0.11
C TRP A 208 -16.29 7.74 0.53
N MET A 209 -16.37 8.04 1.83
CA MET A 209 -17.07 9.21 2.35
C MET A 209 -16.24 10.50 2.28
N MET A 210 -15.00 10.44 1.76
CA MET A 210 -14.10 11.58 1.58
C MET A 210 -13.67 11.70 0.13
N HIS A 211 -14.30 12.61 -0.63
CA HIS A 211 -14.15 12.65 -2.08
C HIS A 211 -12.81 13.22 -2.54
N ASP A 212 -12.20 12.50 -3.48
CA ASP A 212 -11.12 12.92 -4.38
C ASP A 212 -11.65 13.97 -5.41
N PRO A 213 -11.10 15.20 -5.45
CA PRO A 213 -11.50 16.24 -6.40
C PRO A 213 -10.97 16.03 -7.84
N HIS A 214 -10.29 14.92 -8.15
CA HIS A 214 -9.68 14.68 -9.47
C HIS A 214 -10.42 13.68 -10.38
N MET A 215 -11.49 13.00 -9.95
CA MET A 215 -12.36 12.25 -10.87
C MET A 215 -13.40 13.15 -11.56
N LYS A 216 -13.00 13.83 -12.64
CA LYS A 216 -13.88 14.68 -13.45
C LYS A 216 -14.75 13.96 -14.48
N ASN A 217 -14.79 12.62 -14.52
CA ASN A 217 -15.68 11.90 -15.42
C ASN A 217 -16.12 10.56 -14.83
N GLU A 218 -17.06 10.64 -13.89
CA GLU A 218 -18.20 9.74 -13.71
C GLU A 218 -18.98 10.33 -12.52
N ARG A 219 -20.17 10.90 -12.77
CA ARG A 219 -21.08 11.32 -11.71
C ARG A 219 -21.64 10.06 -11.03
N ASN A 220 -20.86 9.40 -10.17
CA ASN A 220 -21.42 8.54 -9.13
C ASN A 220 -21.90 9.47 -8.01
N THR A 221 -23.12 9.98 -8.15
CA THR A 221 -23.84 10.66 -7.07
C THR A 221 -24.18 9.62 -6.02
N PHE A 222 -23.56 9.71 -4.85
CA PHE A 222 -23.85 8.87 -3.69
C PHE A 222 -25.26 9.17 -3.17
N SER A 223 -25.99 8.13 -2.74
CA SER A 223 -27.38 8.22 -2.27
C SER A 223 -27.52 8.27 -0.74
N LEU A 224 -26.42 8.47 0.01
CA LEU A 224 -26.48 8.43 1.47
C LEU A 224 -27.26 9.62 2.02
N GLU A 225 -28.43 9.36 2.59
CA GLU A 225 -29.36 10.34 3.15
C GLU A 225 -29.22 10.50 4.67
N TYR A 226 -28.74 9.48 5.39
CA TYR A 226 -28.50 9.58 6.82
C TYR A 226 -27.33 8.72 7.33
N LEU A 227 -26.68 9.24 8.37
CA LEU A 227 -25.57 8.61 9.07
C LEU A 227 -25.78 8.79 10.58
N ILE A 228 -25.82 7.68 11.32
CA ILE A 228 -25.92 7.68 12.78
C ILE A 228 -24.69 6.99 13.34
N ILE A 229 -23.93 7.70 14.17
CA ILE A 229 -22.78 7.14 14.88
C ILE A 229 -22.91 7.51 16.36
N GLU A 230 -23.08 6.52 17.24
CA GLU A 230 -23.25 6.72 18.68
C GLU A 230 -22.37 5.71 19.46
N GLY A 231 -21.82 6.09 20.62
CA GLY A 231 -21.10 5.15 21.47
C GLY A 231 -19.84 4.49 20.87
N CYS A 232 -19.10 5.19 19.98
CA CYS A 232 -17.86 4.69 19.36
C CYS A 232 -16.64 5.55 19.80
N PRO A 233 -16.05 5.30 20.99
CA PRO A 233 -15.03 6.17 21.60
C PRO A 233 -13.66 6.17 20.91
N CYS A 234 -13.26 5.10 20.22
CA CYS A 234 -11.95 5.00 19.56
C CYS A 234 -11.91 5.61 18.14
N LEU A 235 -13.02 6.17 17.67
CA LEU A 235 -13.11 6.67 16.30
C LEU A 235 -12.30 7.96 16.12
N ILE A 236 -11.27 7.90 15.27
CA ILE A 236 -10.23 8.94 15.17
C ILE A 236 -10.71 10.18 14.38
N SER A 237 -11.65 10.01 13.44
CA SER A 237 -12.17 11.11 12.62
C SER A 237 -13.56 10.82 12.04
N LEU A 238 -14.38 11.85 11.92
CA LEU A 238 -15.65 11.83 11.19
C LEU A 238 -15.50 12.50 9.80
N PRO A 239 -16.36 12.17 8.82
CA PRO A 239 -16.42 12.87 7.52
C PRO A 239 -16.72 14.36 7.70
N ARG A 240 -16.23 15.22 6.79
CA ARG A 240 -16.44 16.67 6.90
C ARG A 240 -17.84 17.07 6.39
N GLU A 241 -18.42 18.15 6.92
CA GLU A 241 -19.78 18.62 6.54
C GLU A 241 -19.92 18.95 5.04
N ASP A 242 -18.84 19.40 4.40
CA ASP A 242 -18.79 19.70 2.96
C ASP A 242 -18.86 18.45 2.05
N GLU A 243 -18.64 17.26 2.61
CA GLU A 243 -18.74 15.95 1.96
C GLU A 243 -20.14 15.31 2.14
N MET A 244 -21.00 15.89 2.99
CA MET A 244 -22.29 15.32 3.43
C MET A 244 -23.52 16.11 2.97
N LYS A 245 -23.44 16.81 1.83
CA LYS A 245 -24.47 17.77 1.35
C LYS A 245 -25.90 17.20 1.18
N ASN A 246 -26.07 15.88 1.15
CA ASN A 246 -27.35 15.19 1.01
C ASN A 246 -27.85 14.53 2.30
N CYS A 247 -27.11 14.61 3.41
CA CYS A 247 -27.49 13.96 4.66
C CYS A 247 -28.38 14.87 5.53
N PHE A 248 -29.64 14.50 5.76
CA PHE A 248 -30.65 15.36 6.42
C PHE A 248 -30.74 15.19 7.96
N GLY A 249 -29.90 14.37 8.59
CA GLY A 249 -30.01 14.10 10.03
C GLY A 249 -28.71 13.67 10.70
N LEU A 250 -27.93 14.64 11.18
CA LEU A 250 -26.84 14.39 12.13
C LEU A 250 -27.36 14.59 13.55
N ARG A 251 -27.58 13.49 14.29
CA ARG A 251 -27.94 13.55 15.72
C ARG A 251 -26.68 13.39 16.58
N ARG A 252 -26.05 14.52 16.91
CA ARG A 252 -24.85 14.57 17.77
C ARG A 252 -25.31 14.69 19.24
N ARG A 253 -25.44 13.56 19.98
CA ARG A 253 -25.51 13.62 21.45
C ARG A 253 -24.08 13.64 22.00
N GLY A 254 -23.68 14.80 22.52
CA GLY A 254 -22.30 15.10 22.90
C GLY A 254 -21.76 14.24 24.03
N ASN A 255 -20.54 13.74 23.86
CA ASN A 255 -19.67 13.34 24.96
C ASN A 255 -19.24 14.61 25.70
N LYS A 256 -19.89 14.90 26.84
CA LYS A 256 -19.33 15.80 27.85
C LYS A 256 -18.08 15.15 28.43
N PHE A 257 -16.91 15.69 28.12
CA PHE A 257 -15.68 15.40 28.88
C PHE A 257 -15.84 15.96 30.30
N GLY A 258 -16.20 15.10 31.24
CA GLY A 258 -16.04 15.38 32.67
C GLY A 258 -14.63 14.99 33.08
N MET A 259 -13.76 15.99 33.26
CA MET A 259 -12.53 15.82 34.04
C MET A 259 -12.92 15.38 35.46
N LYS A 260 -12.48 14.19 35.87
CA LYS A 260 -12.26 13.87 37.29
C LYS A 260 -10.83 13.39 37.46
N THR A 261 -10.05 14.26 38.06
CA THR A 261 -8.79 14.00 38.75
C THR A 261 -8.97 12.87 39.77
N PHE A 262 -8.10 11.87 39.73
CA PHE A 262 -7.77 11.07 40.92
C PHE A 262 -6.26 11.01 41.07
N SER A 263 -5.79 11.59 42.17
CA SER A 263 -4.42 11.59 42.63
C SER A 263 -4.25 10.56 43.76
N LYS A 264 -3.12 9.83 43.73
CA LYS A 264 -2.45 9.11 44.86
C LYS A 264 -3.24 7.89 45.42
N LEU A 265 -2.64 6.78 45.87
CA LEU A 265 -1.31 6.45 46.41
C LEU A 265 -1.19 4.90 46.42
N GLY A 266 0.02 4.32 46.32
CA GLY A 266 0.24 2.91 46.74
C GLY A 266 1.42 2.20 46.09
N VAL A 267 2.56 2.16 46.78
CA VAL A 267 3.83 1.52 46.41
C VAL A 267 3.89 0.06 46.89
N CYS A 268 4.48 -0.86 46.12
CA CYS A 268 5.41 -1.89 46.63
C CYS A 268 6.23 -2.57 45.51
N LEU A 269 7.48 -2.88 45.86
CA LEU A 269 8.64 -3.29 45.05
C LEU A 269 8.89 -4.83 45.07
N ILE A 270 9.91 -5.24 44.28
CA ILE A 270 10.85 -6.40 44.42
C ILE A 270 10.51 -7.66 43.58
N VAL A 271 11.38 -8.40 42.85
CA VAL A 271 12.74 -8.26 42.26
C VAL A 271 13.15 -9.58 41.51
N PHE A 272 14.12 -9.51 40.55
CA PHE A 272 15.00 -10.57 39.95
C PHE A 272 14.40 -11.65 39.01
N SER A 273 15.01 -12.03 37.87
CA SER A 273 16.40 -12.54 37.75
C SER A 273 17.03 -12.41 36.34
N VAL A 274 18.36 -12.25 36.33
CA VAL A 274 19.33 -12.41 35.22
C VAL A 274 20.18 -13.64 35.50
N VAL A 275 20.48 -14.53 34.53
CA VAL A 275 21.72 -15.36 34.45
C VAL A 275 21.95 -15.93 33.02
N PHE A 276 23.12 -15.58 32.43
CA PHE A 276 24.11 -16.31 31.59
C PHE A 276 23.68 -17.37 30.53
N VAL A 277 24.35 -17.52 29.37
CA VAL A 277 25.77 -17.92 29.17
C VAL A 277 26.33 -17.49 27.79
N VAL A 278 27.60 -17.04 27.82
CA VAL A 278 28.56 -16.81 26.73
C VAL A 278 29.29 -18.11 26.36
N PHE A 279 29.54 -18.39 25.06
CA PHE A 279 30.67 -19.15 24.44
C PHE A 279 30.28 -19.36 22.95
N ILE A 280 31.03 -19.05 21.88
CA ILE A 280 32.46 -19.16 21.55
C ILE A 280 32.84 -18.06 20.53
N PHE A 281 33.98 -17.41 20.71
CA PHE A 281 34.71 -16.62 19.69
C PHE A 281 36.06 -17.30 19.42
N GLN A 282 36.29 -17.70 18.17
CA GLN A 282 37.56 -17.91 17.44
C GLN A 282 37.08 -18.31 16.04
N ASP A 283 37.26 -17.55 14.96
CA ASP A 283 38.51 -17.07 14.41
C ASP A 283 38.23 -15.99 13.34
N THR A 284 39.29 -15.34 12.86
CA THR A 284 39.37 -14.44 11.68
C THR A 284 39.21 -12.93 11.92
N ALA A 285 40.33 -12.33 12.32
CA ALA A 285 40.64 -10.90 12.28
C ALA A 285 40.73 -10.31 10.85
N PHE A 286 39.96 -10.82 9.89
CA PHE A 286 39.92 -10.32 8.50
C PHE A 286 38.55 -9.74 8.10
N ASP A 287 37.53 -9.82 8.97
CA ASP A 287 36.16 -9.31 8.73
C ASP A 287 35.90 -7.90 9.32
N SER A 288 36.87 -7.34 10.05
CA SER A 288 36.70 -6.05 10.74
C SER A 288 36.78 -4.83 9.83
N ILE A 289 37.46 -4.92 8.68
CA ILE A 289 37.62 -3.78 7.75
C ILE A 289 36.37 -3.59 6.87
N THR A 290 35.65 -4.66 6.56
CA THR A 290 34.39 -4.63 5.79
C THR A 290 33.20 -4.17 6.63
N ARG A 291 33.12 -4.58 7.91
CA ARG A 291 32.10 -4.05 8.84
C ARG A 291 32.27 -2.56 9.12
N PHE A 292 33.51 -2.06 9.20
CA PHE A 292 33.78 -0.65 9.45
C PHE A 292 33.27 0.29 8.33
N ALA A 293 33.28 -0.16 7.07
CA ALA A 293 32.88 0.67 5.93
C ALA A 293 31.35 0.81 5.75
N THR A 294 30.56 -0.17 6.18
CA THR A 294 29.09 -0.07 6.19
C THR A 294 28.58 0.65 7.43
N THR A 295 29.23 0.50 8.59
CA THR A 295 28.90 1.26 9.80
C THR A 295 29.35 2.72 9.73
N SER A 296 30.38 3.08 8.94
CA SER A 296 30.80 4.48 8.79
C SER A 296 29.87 5.31 7.89
N PHE A 297 29.03 4.68 7.07
CA PHE A 297 28.07 5.36 6.20
C PHE A 297 26.82 5.83 6.97
N PHE A 298 26.46 5.15 8.07
CA PHE A 298 25.32 5.50 8.92
C PHE A 298 25.80 6.09 10.24
N ALA A 299 25.16 7.14 10.76
CA ALA A 299 25.53 7.66 12.09
C ALA A 299 24.98 6.72 13.16
N THR A 300 25.80 6.31 14.12
CA THR A 300 25.34 5.67 15.35
C THR A 300 24.91 6.75 16.32
N GLY A 301 23.65 7.21 16.21
CA GLY A 301 23.04 8.09 17.20
C GLY A 301 22.64 7.31 18.45
N SER A 302 23.04 7.79 19.63
CA SER A 302 22.56 7.31 20.93
C SER A 302 21.30 8.08 21.34
N GLY A 303 20.13 7.57 20.99
CA GLY A 303 18.82 8.15 21.33
C GLY A 303 17.69 7.37 20.65
N GLU A 304 16.58 7.17 21.37
CA GLU A 304 15.48 6.24 21.08
C GLU A 304 14.71 6.52 19.77
N ASP A 305 15.20 6.03 18.64
CA ASP A 305 14.40 5.74 17.44
C ASP A 305 14.94 4.46 16.80
N PHE A 306 14.54 3.30 17.33
CA PHE A 306 14.94 1.99 16.81
C PHE A 306 14.31 1.77 15.43
N CYS A 307 15.06 2.07 14.36
CA CYS A 307 14.72 1.61 13.00
C CYS A 307 15.51 0.33 12.69
N LEU A 308 14.85 -0.83 12.76
CA LEU A 308 15.51 -2.13 12.63
C LEU A 308 16.22 -2.30 11.29
N SER A 309 15.59 -1.82 10.21
CA SER A 309 16.12 -1.96 8.85
C SER A 309 17.47 -1.27 8.63
N ARG A 310 17.78 -0.21 9.40
CA ARG A 310 19.04 0.52 9.30
C ARG A 310 20.24 -0.36 9.63
N ASN A 311 20.11 -1.21 10.64
CA ASN A 311 21.19 -2.07 11.12
C ASN A 311 21.08 -3.50 10.57
N GLN A 312 19.87 -4.05 10.47
CA GLN A 312 19.65 -5.44 10.07
C GLN A 312 19.73 -5.66 8.55
N SER A 313 19.56 -4.61 7.73
CA SER A 313 19.57 -4.78 6.26
C SER A 313 20.85 -5.41 5.71
N VAL A 314 21.98 -5.25 6.39
CA VAL A 314 23.26 -5.88 6.03
C VAL A 314 23.21 -7.41 6.07
N LEU A 315 22.31 -8.00 6.87
CA LEU A 315 22.14 -9.45 6.99
C LEU A 315 21.43 -10.05 5.76
N TYR A 316 20.67 -9.24 5.03
CA TYR A 316 19.86 -9.67 3.88
C TYR A 316 20.49 -9.28 2.55
N ARG A 317 21.31 -8.23 2.54
CA ARG A 317 21.93 -7.68 1.32
C ARG A 317 23.32 -8.27 1.12
N LYS A 318 23.65 -8.55 -0.15
CA LYS A 318 25.05 -8.76 -0.55
C LYS A 318 25.85 -7.47 -0.36
N SER A 319 27.14 -7.61 -0.04
CA SER A 319 28.05 -6.46 0.02
C SER A 319 28.10 -5.77 -1.34
N SER A 320 27.87 -4.46 -1.36
CA SER A 320 27.98 -3.68 -2.60
C SER A 320 29.46 -3.46 -2.95
N PRO A 321 29.85 -3.64 -4.22
CA PRO A 321 31.21 -3.32 -4.67
C PRO A 321 31.43 -1.80 -4.75
N HIS A 322 30.36 -1.00 -4.83
CA HIS A 322 30.43 0.45 -4.92
C HIS A 322 30.58 1.05 -3.52
N LYS A 323 31.79 1.52 -3.20
CA LYS A 323 32.07 2.22 -1.94
C LYS A 323 31.86 3.72 -2.10
N PRO A 324 31.16 4.39 -1.16
CA PRO A 324 31.02 5.84 -1.20
C PRO A 324 32.38 6.51 -1.08
N SER A 325 32.57 7.64 -1.76
CA SER A 325 33.79 8.43 -1.62
C SER A 325 33.89 9.00 -0.20
N TRP A 326 35.11 9.19 0.30
CA TRP A 326 35.31 9.85 1.60
C TRP A 326 34.70 11.26 1.62
N PHE A 327 34.76 11.96 0.48
CA PHE A 327 34.16 13.29 0.35
C PHE A 327 32.63 13.26 0.47
N LEU A 328 31.96 12.27 -0.14
CA LEU A 328 30.52 12.07 0.05
C LEU A 328 30.17 11.80 1.51
N VAL A 329 30.90 10.90 2.17
CA VAL A 329 30.68 10.62 3.61
C VAL A 329 30.83 11.89 4.44
N SER A 330 31.90 12.66 4.23
CA SER A 330 32.12 13.93 4.92
C SER A 330 31.02 14.96 4.65
N LYS A 331 30.52 15.05 3.40
CA LYS A 331 29.43 15.96 3.02
C LYS A 331 28.12 15.54 3.70
N LEU A 332 27.83 14.24 3.79
CA LEU A 332 26.67 13.72 4.51
C LEU A 332 26.74 14.04 6.01
N ARG A 333 27.90 13.86 6.66
CA ARG A 333 28.08 14.27 8.09
C ARG A 333 27.88 15.76 8.30
N SER A 334 28.43 16.58 7.40
CA SER A 334 28.25 18.03 7.44
C SER A 334 26.78 18.42 7.25
N TYR A 335 26.06 17.68 6.41
CA TYR A 335 24.63 17.85 6.22
C TYR A 335 23.82 17.46 7.45
N GLU A 336 24.14 16.36 8.13
CA GLU A 336 23.50 15.96 9.39
C GLU A 336 23.61 17.07 10.44
N GLU A 337 24.78 17.70 10.59
CA GLU A 337 24.97 18.84 11.49
C GLU A 337 24.21 20.10 11.05
N LEU A 338 24.16 20.38 9.74
CA LEU A 338 23.32 21.45 9.20
C LEU A 338 21.85 21.20 9.53
N HIS A 339 21.37 19.97 9.34
CA HIS A 339 19.99 19.58 9.58
C HIS A 339 19.66 19.62 11.07
N LYS A 340 20.57 19.19 11.95
CA LYS A 340 20.42 19.34 13.41
C LYS A 340 20.32 20.79 13.87
N ARG A 341 21.06 21.70 13.22
CA ARG A 341 21.07 23.13 13.55
C ARG A 341 19.88 23.90 12.99
N CYS A 342 19.43 23.56 11.79
CA CYS A 342 18.44 24.30 11.01
C CYS A 342 17.11 23.53 10.83
N GLY A 343 17.01 22.30 11.31
CA GLY A 343 15.85 21.43 11.13
C GLY A 343 14.62 21.88 11.91
N PRO A 344 13.48 21.18 11.75
CA PRO A 344 12.24 21.49 12.42
C PRO A 344 12.38 21.71 13.93
N HIS A 345 11.58 22.62 14.48
CA HIS A 345 11.51 22.95 15.91
C HIS A 345 12.74 23.62 16.54
N THR A 346 13.85 23.76 15.81
CA THR A 346 15.03 24.53 16.24
C THR A 346 14.74 26.04 16.27
N ASP A 347 15.53 26.80 17.02
CA ASP A 347 15.38 28.26 17.08
C ASP A 347 15.71 28.94 15.75
N SER A 348 16.65 28.39 14.99
CA SER A 348 16.97 28.85 13.64
C SER A 348 15.79 28.62 12.68
N TYR A 349 15.15 27.45 12.73
CA TYR A 349 13.93 27.18 11.96
C TYR A 349 12.79 28.14 12.32
N LYS A 350 12.53 28.34 13.62
CA LYS A 350 11.49 29.29 14.08
C LYS A 350 11.76 30.70 13.57
N ARG A 351 13.01 31.16 13.53
CA ARG A 351 13.40 32.46 12.94
C ARG A 351 13.13 32.51 11.44
N SER A 352 13.54 31.49 10.68
CA SER A 352 13.29 31.42 9.24
C SER A 352 11.79 31.36 8.90
N ILE A 353 10.96 30.74 9.74
CA ILE A 353 9.50 30.76 9.59
C ILE A 353 8.89 32.14 9.86
N LYS A 354 9.44 32.91 10.81
CA LYS A 354 9.01 34.30 11.04
C LYS A 354 9.27 35.17 9.80
N GLN A 355 10.44 35.02 9.17
CA GLN A 355 10.78 35.72 7.92
C GLN A 355 9.84 35.32 6.77
N LEU A 356 9.51 34.03 6.66
CA LEU A 356 8.55 33.55 5.67
C LEU A 356 7.15 34.17 5.85
N LYS A 357 6.72 34.37 7.11
CA LYS A 357 5.42 35.00 7.42
C LYS A 357 5.43 36.52 7.20
N SER A 358 6.53 37.21 7.50
CA SER A 358 6.63 38.68 7.35
C SER A 358 6.86 39.11 5.89
N GLY A 359 7.36 38.22 5.04
CA GLY A 359 7.71 38.54 3.66
C GLY A 359 8.96 39.41 3.51
N GLN A 360 9.60 39.82 4.62
CA GLN A 360 10.84 40.62 4.63
C GLN A 360 12.04 39.71 4.90
N ILE A 361 13.03 39.76 4.00
CA ILE A 361 14.29 39.04 4.17
C ILE A 361 15.22 39.90 5.04
N ASP A 362 15.58 39.39 6.21
CA ASP A 362 16.65 39.96 7.00
C ASP A 362 17.97 39.28 6.63
N HIS A 363 18.74 39.95 5.78
CA HIS A 363 20.04 39.46 5.29
C HIS A 363 21.08 39.23 6.40
N ASN A 364 20.84 39.74 7.61
CA ASN A 364 21.75 39.60 8.74
C ASN A 364 21.33 38.53 9.77
N SER A 365 20.16 37.87 9.65
CA SER A 365 19.62 37.06 10.78
C SER A 365 19.28 35.59 10.56
N SER A 366 19.42 35.00 9.36
CA SER A 366 19.28 33.54 9.24
C SER A 366 20.29 32.87 8.31
N ASP A 367 21.13 32.01 8.89
CA ASP A 367 22.11 31.17 8.17
C ASP A 367 21.49 29.96 7.46
N CYS A 368 20.17 29.75 7.61
CA CYS A 368 19.49 28.53 7.17
C CYS A 368 18.66 28.78 5.92
N LYS A 369 18.90 27.95 4.90
CA LYS A 369 18.14 27.90 3.65
C LYS A 369 17.47 26.54 3.51
N TYR A 370 16.35 26.48 2.81
CA TYR A 370 15.47 25.30 2.79
C TYR A 370 15.05 24.93 1.36
N VAL A 371 14.88 23.63 1.15
CA VAL A 371 14.13 23.04 0.04
C VAL A 371 12.98 22.24 0.63
N VAL A 372 11.75 22.62 0.30
CA VAL A 372 10.54 21.89 0.65
C VAL A 372 10.13 21.05 -0.55
N TRP A 373 10.25 19.72 -0.44
CA TRP A 373 9.83 18.80 -1.47
C TRP A 373 8.33 18.49 -1.36
N VAL A 374 7.65 18.53 -2.50
CA VAL A 374 6.22 18.21 -2.66
C VAL A 374 6.07 17.10 -3.69
N GLY A 375 5.57 15.96 -3.22
CA GLY A 375 5.42 14.76 -4.04
C GLY A 375 4.29 14.82 -5.06
N LEU A 376 4.51 14.12 -6.16
CA LEU A 376 3.53 13.83 -7.20
C LEU A 376 3.69 12.37 -7.65
N ALA A 377 2.60 11.78 -8.16
CA ALA A 377 2.55 10.44 -8.74
C ALA A 377 2.88 9.29 -7.74
N GLY A 378 3.25 8.11 -8.25
CA GLY A 378 3.45 6.89 -7.46
C GLY A 378 4.72 6.86 -6.62
N LEU A 379 4.84 5.86 -5.72
CA LEU A 379 5.96 5.73 -4.79
C LEU A 379 7.35 5.78 -5.46
N GLY A 380 7.54 5.07 -6.56
CA GLY A 380 8.83 5.08 -7.30
C GLY A 380 9.23 6.49 -7.74
N ASN A 381 8.30 7.25 -8.34
CA ASN A 381 8.55 8.63 -8.75
C ASN A 381 8.92 9.52 -7.56
N ARG A 382 8.26 9.33 -6.43
CA ARG A 382 8.51 10.10 -5.21
C ARG A 382 9.89 9.82 -4.64
N MET A 383 10.30 8.56 -4.56
CA MET A 383 11.64 8.20 -4.08
C MET A 383 12.74 8.77 -4.98
N LEU A 384 12.57 8.68 -6.29
CA LEU A 384 13.51 9.25 -7.25
C LEU A 384 13.59 10.79 -7.15
N SER A 385 12.44 11.48 -7.05
CA SER A 385 12.42 12.95 -6.97
C SER A 385 12.86 13.48 -5.60
N ILE A 386 12.61 12.76 -4.49
CA ILE A 386 13.19 13.05 -3.17
C ILE A 386 14.72 12.97 -3.24
N THR A 387 15.25 11.91 -3.85
CA THR A 387 16.70 11.76 -4.02
C THR A 387 17.28 12.91 -4.83
N SER A 388 16.53 13.34 -5.85
CA SER A 388 16.92 14.46 -6.70
C SER A 388 16.98 15.78 -5.93
N ALA A 389 15.94 16.06 -5.14
CA ALA A 389 15.87 17.23 -4.27
C ALA A 389 16.94 17.18 -3.15
N PHE A 390 17.27 15.99 -2.64
CA PHE A 390 18.31 15.82 -1.64
C PHE A 390 19.70 16.15 -2.17
N LEU A 391 20.08 15.65 -3.35
CA LEU A 391 21.36 16.03 -3.94
C LEU A 391 21.43 17.53 -4.22
N TYR A 392 20.34 18.11 -4.74
CA TYR A 392 20.28 19.56 -4.93
C TYR A 392 20.45 20.32 -3.61
N ALA A 393 19.86 19.83 -2.51
CA ALA A 393 20.04 20.39 -1.18
C ALA A 393 21.49 20.27 -0.68
N LEU A 394 22.18 19.16 -0.97
CA LEU A 394 23.62 18.99 -0.69
C LEU A 394 24.50 19.98 -1.48
N LEU A 395 24.17 20.21 -2.76
CA LEU A 395 24.93 21.12 -3.64
C LEU A 395 24.72 22.60 -3.32
N THR A 396 23.62 22.93 -2.66
CA THR A 396 23.23 24.32 -2.36
C THR A 396 23.23 24.66 -0.87
N ASP A 397 23.74 23.74 -0.04
CA ASP A 397 23.79 23.83 1.43
C ASP A 397 22.44 24.22 2.05
N ARG A 398 21.38 23.52 1.63
CA ARG A 398 20.00 23.72 2.10
C ARG A 398 19.51 22.54 2.93
N VAL A 399 18.62 22.80 3.89
CA VAL A 399 17.88 21.76 4.61
C VAL A 399 16.75 21.23 3.73
N LEU A 400 16.65 19.91 3.59
CA LEU A 400 15.54 19.25 2.91
C LEU A 400 14.41 19.00 3.91
N LEU A 401 13.20 19.40 3.55
CA LEU A 401 11.96 19.11 4.27
C LEU A 401 10.96 18.45 3.33
N ILE A 402 10.37 17.35 3.76
CA ILE A 402 9.43 16.55 2.96
C ILE A 402 8.00 16.86 3.40
N ASN A 403 7.18 17.33 2.46
CA ASN A 403 5.73 17.39 2.66
C ASN A 403 5.16 15.96 2.63
N GLN A 404 5.15 15.30 3.77
CA GLN A 404 4.59 13.97 3.94
C GLN A 404 3.08 14.04 4.00
N GLU A 405 2.43 13.33 3.09
CA GLU A 405 0.98 13.12 3.10
C GLU A 405 0.65 11.77 3.74
N TYR A 406 -0.62 11.53 4.05
CA TYR A 406 -1.08 10.30 4.71
C TYR A 406 -0.61 9.02 4.00
N ASP A 407 -0.51 9.04 2.68
CA ASP A 407 -0.11 7.91 1.87
C ASP A 407 1.40 7.59 1.95
N MET A 408 2.22 8.48 2.51
CA MET A 408 3.65 8.26 2.81
C MET A 408 3.95 8.10 4.31
N ALA A 409 2.94 8.28 5.16
CA ALA A 409 3.10 8.17 6.61
C ALA A 409 3.63 6.78 7.01
N GLY A 410 4.70 6.75 7.80
CA GLY A 410 5.26 5.49 8.31
C GLY A 410 5.85 4.54 7.25
N LEU A 411 6.20 5.01 6.05
CA LEU A 411 6.93 4.21 5.06
C LEU A 411 8.44 4.13 5.34
N PHE A 412 9.01 5.27 5.75
CA PHE A 412 10.45 5.45 5.93
C PHE A 412 10.76 5.82 7.37
N CYS A 413 11.91 5.37 7.86
CA CYS A 413 12.51 5.90 9.07
C CYS A 413 13.10 7.30 8.85
N GLU A 414 13.33 8.03 9.94
CA GLU A 414 14.06 9.30 9.89
C GLU A 414 15.51 9.07 9.44
N PRO A 415 15.97 9.71 8.34
CA PRO A 415 17.31 9.47 7.80
C PRO A 415 18.41 10.23 8.52
N PHE A 416 18.08 11.33 9.21
CA PHE A 416 19.05 12.22 9.84
C PHE A 416 19.01 12.05 11.37
N PRO A 417 20.15 11.81 12.03
CA PRO A 417 20.18 11.62 13.47
C PRO A 417 19.71 12.86 14.24
N ASN A 418 18.87 12.66 15.27
CA ASN A 418 18.38 13.71 16.17
C ASN A 418 17.66 14.87 15.48
N SER A 419 17.06 14.63 14.30
CA SER A 419 16.27 15.62 13.57
C SER A 419 15.21 14.91 12.74
N SER A 420 14.17 15.64 12.31
CA SER A 420 13.14 15.12 11.41
C SER A 420 13.18 15.81 10.06
N TRP A 421 13.22 15.03 8.98
CA TRP A 421 13.07 15.58 7.63
C TRP A 421 11.63 15.90 7.24
N ILE A 422 10.65 15.62 8.11
CA ILE A 422 9.24 15.85 7.84
C ILE A 422 8.90 17.33 8.01
N LEU A 423 8.16 17.89 7.06
CA LEU A 423 7.68 19.27 7.13
C LEU A 423 6.62 19.40 8.24
N PRO A 424 6.81 20.26 9.25
CA PRO A 424 5.85 20.45 10.34
C PRO A 424 4.44 20.85 9.90
N GLU A 425 3.42 20.43 10.66
CA GLU A 425 2.00 20.79 10.41
C GLU A 425 1.72 22.29 10.49
N ASP A 426 2.49 23.03 11.30
CA ASP A 426 2.36 24.48 11.47
C ASP A 426 3.05 25.31 10.38
N PHE A 427 3.61 24.66 9.34
CA PHE A 427 4.23 25.34 8.21
C PHE A 427 3.22 26.24 7.46
N PRO A 428 3.49 27.55 7.27
CA PRO A 428 2.49 28.54 6.85
C PRO A 428 1.81 28.24 5.50
N LEU A 429 2.52 27.57 4.59
CA LEU A 429 2.05 27.29 3.24
C LEU A 429 1.53 25.86 3.08
N LYS A 430 1.56 25.02 4.11
CA LYS A 430 1.30 23.56 4.01
C LYS A 430 -0.03 23.23 3.34
N ASN A 431 -1.10 23.88 3.77
CA ASN A 431 -2.45 23.70 3.22
C ASN A 431 -2.60 24.16 1.74
N LYS A 432 -1.66 24.97 1.24
CA LYS A 432 -1.67 25.49 -0.14
C LYS A 432 -0.78 24.69 -1.09
N LEU A 433 0.19 23.92 -0.59
CA LEU A 433 1.18 23.20 -1.41
C LEU A 433 0.55 22.29 -2.48
N ARG A 434 -0.56 21.61 -2.15
CA ARG A 434 -1.29 20.78 -3.12
C ARG A 434 -1.86 21.58 -4.29
N ARG A 435 -2.31 22.81 -4.03
CA ARG A 435 -2.97 23.70 -5.00
C ARG A 435 -1.98 24.41 -5.92
N PHE A 436 -0.68 24.39 -5.60
CA PHE A 436 0.33 25.00 -6.46
C PHE A 436 0.37 24.24 -7.80
N LYS A 437 0.06 24.99 -8.86
CA LYS A 437 0.13 24.57 -10.26
C LYS A 437 1.24 25.34 -10.96
N GLN A 438 1.61 24.92 -12.16
CA GLN A 438 2.62 25.61 -12.97
C GLN A 438 2.37 27.13 -13.10
N ASN A 439 1.11 27.54 -13.27
CA ASN A 439 0.71 28.95 -13.43
C ASN A 439 0.49 29.70 -12.10
N TYR A 440 0.98 29.18 -10.98
CA TYR A 440 0.93 29.88 -9.69
C TYR A 440 1.80 31.15 -9.75
N ASP A 441 1.34 32.25 -9.12
CA ASP A 441 1.98 33.57 -9.27
C ASP A 441 3.45 33.58 -8.81
N HIS A 442 3.78 32.86 -7.74
CA HIS A 442 5.16 32.71 -7.26
C HIS A 442 5.94 31.57 -7.94
N SER A 443 5.44 31.04 -9.07
CA SER A 443 6.16 30.04 -9.86
C SER A 443 7.30 30.70 -10.61
N TYR A 444 8.51 30.16 -10.47
CA TYR A 444 9.70 30.69 -11.12
C TYR A 444 9.55 30.80 -12.64
N GLY A 445 9.08 29.73 -13.29
CA GLY A 445 8.86 29.74 -14.75
C GLY A 445 7.82 30.77 -15.17
N LYS A 446 6.79 31.03 -14.35
CA LYS A 446 5.80 32.09 -14.63
C LYS A 446 6.39 33.48 -14.48
N MET A 447 7.14 33.72 -13.41
CA MET A 447 7.81 35.01 -13.21
C MET A 447 8.81 35.32 -14.32
N LEU A 448 9.51 34.30 -14.84
CA LEU A 448 10.36 34.41 -16.04
C LEU A 448 9.55 34.83 -17.26
N LYS A 449 8.41 34.16 -17.53
CA LYS A 449 7.53 34.52 -18.66
C LYS A 449 7.03 35.96 -18.59
N ASN A 450 6.76 36.46 -17.38
CA ASN A 450 6.24 37.80 -17.15
C ASN A 450 7.34 38.88 -17.05
N ASN A 451 8.63 38.52 -17.17
CA ASN A 451 9.78 39.41 -16.98
C ASN A 451 9.85 40.07 -15.58
N GLU A 452 9.33 39.42 -14.54
CA GLU A 452 9.22 39.98 -13.17
C GLU A 452 10.52 39.82 -12.34
N ILE A 453 11.56 39.24 -12.90
CA ILE A 453 12.72 38.72 -12.15
C ILE A 453 13.84 39.74 -11.93
N ASN A 454 13.96 40.77 -12.78
CA ASN A 454 15.16 41.62 -12.82
C ASN A 454 15.28 42.63 -11.65
N TYR A 455 14.20 42.95 -10.92
CA TYR A 455 14.23 43.95 -9.83
C TYR A 455 13.76 43.43 -8.45
N SER A 456 13.03 42.31 -8.35
CA SER A 456 12.30 41.90 -7.12
C SER A 456 12.85 40.64 -6.40
N MET A 457 13.80 39.91 -6.97
CA MET A 457 14.26 38.63 -6.38
C MET A 457 15.04 38.75 -5.07
N LYS A 458 15.59 39.93 -4.73
CA LYS A 458 16.26 40.14 -3.43
C LYS A 458 15.29 40.14 -2.25
N ASP A 459 14.01 40.37 -2.49
CA ASP A 459 13.00 40.53 -1.43
C ASP A 459 12.05 39.34 -1.32
N GLN A 460 12.20 38.30 -2.15
CA GLN A 460 11.34 37.12 -2.08
C GLN A 460 11.75 36.14 -0.98
N SER A 461 10.89 36.04 0.04
CA SER A 461 11.06 35.07 1.12
C SER A 461 10.93 33.61 0.67
N TYR A 462 10.20 33.33 -0.41
CA TYR A 462 10.11 32.00 -0.99
C TYR A 462 9.85 32.03 -2.50
N LEU A 463 10.17 30.92 -3.17
CA LEU A 463 9.89 30.70 -4.58
C LEU A 463 9.38 29.28 -4.82
N TYR A 464 8.47 29.12 -5.77
CA TYR A 464 7.92 27.83 -6.17
C TYR A 464 8.57 27.34 -7.48
N LEU A 465 9.06 26.12 -7.48
CA LEU A 465 9.72 25.45 -8.59
C LEU A 465 8.87 24.27 -9.07
N TYR A 466 8.39 24.35 -10.31
CA TYR A 466 7.62 23.29 -10.95
C TYR A 466 8.52 22.40 -11.81
N LEU A 467 9.01 21.31 -11.21
CA LEU A 467 9.91 20.34 -11.86
C LEU A 467 9.19 19.01 -12.12
N SER A 468 7.97 19.09 -12.65
CA SER A 468 7.21 17.93 -13.09
C SER A 468 7.56 17.56 -14.53
N HIS A 469 7.23 16.34 -14.95
CA HIS A 469 7.41 15.86 -16.34
C HIS A 469 6.81 16.75 -17.43
N ASP A 470 5.78 17.53 -17.12
CA ASP A 470 5.06 18.47 -17.99
C ASP A 470 5.51 19.93 -17.82
N CYS A 471 6.66 20.17 -17.19
CA CYS A 471 7.24 21.50 -17.07
C CYS A 471 7.57 22.11 -18.43
N ASP A 472 7.52 23.44 -18.52
CA ASP A 472 7.79 24.15 -19.77
C ASP A 472 9.23 24.67 -19.84
N ARG A 473 9.57 25.29 -20.98
CA ARG A 473 10.93 25.80 -21.24
C ARG A 473 11.44 26.80 -20.19
N HIS A 474 10.56 27.61 -19.60
CA HIS A 474 10.95 28.60 -18.58
C HIS A 474 11.20 27.91 -17.24
N ASP A 475 10.41 26.89 -16.89
CA ASP A 475 10.69 26.05 -15.71
C ASP A 475 12.05 25.34 -15.85
N GLN A 476 12.37 24.88 -17.08
CA GLN A 476 13.64 24.23 -17.40
C GLN A 476 14.88 25.14 -17.26
N LEU A 477 14.72 26.47 -17.23
CA LEU A 477 15.83 27.38 -16.93
C LEU A 477 16.40 27.18 -15.53
N PHE A 478 15.70 26.44 -14.66
CA PHE A 478 16.27 25.89 -13.42
C PHE A 478 17.63 25.19 -13.66
N PHE A 479 17.85 24.54 -14.79
CA PHE A 479 19.12 23.84 -15.08
C PHE A 479 20.23 24.76 -15.62
N CYS A 480 20.10 26.07 -15.52
CA CYS A 480 21.10 27.05 -15.97
C CYS A 480 21.89 27.66 -14.80
N ASP A 481 23.20 27.85 -14.99
CA ASP A 481 24.10 28.42 -13.97
C ASP A 481 23.68 29.85 -13.54
N GLN A 482 23.18 30.66 -14.48
CA GLN A 482 22.72 32.03 -14.20
C GLN A 482 21.50 32.04 -13.28
N ASP A 483 20.52 31.19 -13.57
CA ASP A 483 19.31 31.01 -12.79
C ASP A 483 19.61 30.44 -11.41
N GLN A 484 20.55 29.49 -11.29
CA GLN A 484 21.01 29.00 -9.99
C GLN A 484 21.62 30.09 -9.12
N ALA A 485 22.37 31.03 -9.71
CA ALA A 485 22.90 32.17 -8.96
C ALA A 485 21.78 33.06 -8.40
N LEU A 486 20.65 33.16 -9.09
CA LEU A 486 19.44 33.84 -8.58
C LEU A 486 18.77 33.03 -7.47
N LEU A 487 18.52 31.74 -7.72
CA LEU A 487 17.88 30.83 -6.76
C LEU A 487 18.67 30.70 -5.45
N SER A 488 20.00 30.82 -5.51
CA SER A 488 20.89 30.79 -4.34
C SER A 488 20.56 31.86 -3.29
N LYS A 489 19.93 32.98 -3.70
CA LYS A 489 19.59 34.12 -2.84
C LYS A 489 18.27 33.92 -2.09
N VAL A 490 17.37 33.09 -2.61
CA VAL A 490 16.05 32.85 -2.02
C VAL A 490 16.16 31.84 -0.87
N PRO A 491 15.70 32.15 0.35
CA PRO A 491 15.87 31.26 1.49
C PRO A 491 14.99 30.00 1.42
N TRP A 492 13.74 30.11 0.93
CA TRP A 492 12.83 28.97 0.83
C TRP A 492 12.52 28.61 -0.63
N LEU A 493 12.92 27.41 -1.05
CA LEU A 493 12.52 26.85 -2.35
C LEU A 493 11.48 25.76 -2.15
N ILE A 494 10.32 25.88 -2.79
CA ILE A 494 9.26 24.87 -2.75
C ILE A 494 9.29 24.12 -4.07
N MET A 495 9.67 22.85 -4.04
CA MET A 495 9.97 22.06 -5.22
C MET A 495 8.92 20.96 -5.40
N LYS A 496 8.15 21.03 -6.49
CA LYS A 496 7.15 20.01 -6.84
C LYS A 496 7.63 19.18 -8.01
N SER A 497 7.80 17.87 -7.81
CA SER A 497 8.43 17.00 -8.81
C SER A 497 7.98 15.54 -8.75
N ASN A 498 7.89 14.90 -9.91
CA ASN A 498 7.66 13.47 -10.10
C ASN A 498 8.76 12.77 -10.92
N VAL A 499 9.91 13.42 -11.12
CA VAL A 499 10.97 12.94 -12.04
C VAL A 499 12.33 12.86 -11.36
N TYR A 500 13.22 12.03 -11.91
CA TYR A 500 14.62 11.92 -11.50
C TYR A 500 15.49 12.96 -12.23
N PHE A 501 15.47 14.21 -11.79
CA PHE A 501 16.11 15.33 -12.51
C PHE A 501 17.62 15.49 -12.24
N LEU A 502 18.31 14.45 -11.76
CA LEU A 502 19.74 14.53 -11.45
C LEU A 502 20.67 14.66 -12.65
N PRO A 503 20.48 13.93 -13.78
CA PRO A 503 21.47 13.95 -14.86
C PRO A 503 21.81 15.35 -15.40
N PRO A 504 20.85 16.28 -15.62
CA PRO A 504 21.19 17.64 -16.03
C PRO A 504 22.04 18.43 -15.03
N LEU A 505 22.01 18.11 -13.73
CA LEU A 505 22.87 18.80 -12.75
C LEU A 505 24.36 18.55 -13.02
N PHE A 506 24.70 17.43 -13.66
CA PHE A 506 26.07 17.10 -14.07
C PHE A 506 26.52 17.85 -15.33
N LEU A 507 25.60 18.57 -16.01
CA LEU A 507 25.93 19.45 -17.13
C LEU A 507 26.26 20.88 -16.68
N MET A 508 25.98 21.20 -15.42
CA MET A 508 26.09 22.55 -14.87
C MET A 508 27.50 22.83 -14.37
N SER A 509 28.10 23.91 -14.85
CA SER A 509 29.51 24.21 -14.53
C SER A 509 29.71 24.60 -13.07
N SER A 510 28.68 25.18 -12.44
CA SER A 510 28.69 25.52 -11.01
C SER A 510 28.74 24.29 -10.08
N PHE A 511 28.22 23.14 -10.52
CA PHE A 511 28.14 21.92 -9.71
C PHE A 511 29.16 20.85 -10.08
N ASP A 512 29.74 20.91 -11.28
CA ASP A 512 30.65 19.90 -11.83
C ASP A 512 31.77 19.49 -10.85
N ARG A 513 32.52 20.46 -10.29
CA ARG A 513 33.62 20.17 -9.36
C ARG A 513 33.16 19.43 -8.11
N GLU A 514 32.03 19.83 -7.53
CA GLU A 514 31.52 19.21 -6.31
C GLU A 514 31.00 17.80 -6.61
N LEU A 515 30.24 17.64 -7.70
CA LEU A 515 29.69 16.37 -8.14
C LEU A 515 30.78 15.34 -8.47
N ASN A 516 31.86 15.75 -9.13
CA ASN A 516 33.01 14.89 -9.43
C ASN A 516 33.72 14.38 -8.18
N ARG A 517 33.72 15.16 -7.09
CA ARG A 517 34.30 14.74 -5.80
C ARG A 517 33.35 13.84 -5.01
N LEU A 518 32.05 14.16 -5.02
CA LEU A 518 31.02 13.35 -4.36
C LEU A 518 30.93 11.97 -5.00
N PHE A 519 30.86 11.92 -6.34
CA PHE A 519 30.64 10.71 -7.12
C PHE A 519 31.72 10.56 -8.19
N PRO A 520 32.91 10.03 -7.82
CA PRO A 520 33.93 9.66 -8.80
C PRO A 520 33.39 8.62 -9.81
N ASP A 521 32.59 7.67 -9.31
CA ASP A 521 31.77 6.78 -10.14
C ASP A 521 30.38 7.40 -10.33
N LYS A 522 30.12 7.90 -11.53
CA LYS A 522 28.88 8.61 -11.87
C LYS A 522 27.65 7.70 -11.90
N GLU A 523 27.80 6.37 -11.92
CA GLU A 523 26.67 5.42 -11.87
C GLU A 523 26.16 5.16 -10.45
N THR A 524 26.78 5.75 -9.43
CA THR A 524 26.51 5.41 -8.02
C THR A 524 25.63 6.43 -7.28
N VAL A 525 25.15 7.46 -7.97
CA VAL A 525 24.46 8.61 -7.35
C VAL A 525 23.22 8.15 -6.60
N PHE A 526 22.26 7.53 -7.28
CA PHE A 526 21.07 7.00 -6.64
C PHE A 526 21.40 5.82 -5.73
N HIS A 527 22.39 4.99 -6.08
CA HIS A 527 22.78 3.86 -5.24
C HIS A 527 23.19 4.31 -3.83
N HIS A 528 24.04 5.33 -3.73
CA HIS A 528 24.49 5.84 -2.44
C HIS A 528 23.40 6.65 -1.75
N LEU A 529 22.81 7.64 -2.42
CA LEU A 529 21.82 8.53 -1.81
C LEU A 529 20.53 7.81 -1.45
N GLY A 530 20.05 6.90 -2.30
CA GLY A 530 18.86 6.10 -2.04
C GLY A 530 19.04 5.16 -0.83
N ARG A 531 20.22 4.54 -0.68
CA ARG A 531 20.54 3.70 0.49
C ARG A 531 20.75 4.50 1.78
N TYR A 532 21.11 5.78 1.67
CA TYR A 532 21.23 6.68 2.80
C TYR A 532 19.86 7.17 3.31
N LEU A 533 18.97 7.53 2.37
CA LEU A 533 17.68 8.13 2.70
C LEU A 533 16.61 7.09 3.05
N PHE A 534 16.52 5.99 2.30
CA PHE A 534 15.33 5.13 2.34
C PHE A 534 15.54 3.86 3.17
N HIS A 535 15.34 4.01 4.46
CA HIS A 535 15.22 2.89 5.39
C HIS A 535 13.74 2.55 5.61
N PRO A 536 13.29 1.32 5.31
CA PRO A 536 11.93 0.89 5.65
C PRO A 536 11.64 1.04 7.14
N SER A 537 10.46 1.59 7.48
CA SER A 537 9.96 1.56 8.86
C SER A 537 9.83 0.13 9.37
N ASP A 538 9.78 -0.07 10.68
CA ASP A 538 9.68 -1.41 11.27
C ASP A 538 8.46 -2.20 10.77
N ARG A 539 7.34 -1.51 10.51
CA ARG A 539 6.15 -2.12 9.91
C ARG A 539 6.44 -2.70 8.52
N VAL A 540 7.11 -1.93 7.66
CA VAL A 540 7.47 -2.39 6.31
C VAL A 540 8.59 -3.43 6.38
N TRP A 541 9.55 -3.23 7.28
CA TRP A 541 10.67 -4.13 7.50
C TRP A 541 10.21 -5.51 7.93
N GLY A 542 9.24 -5.61 8.84
CA GLY A 542 8.63 -6.88 9.24
C GLY A 542 8.08 -7.67 8.05
N LEU A 543 7.37 -7.01 7.13
CA LEU A 543 6.86 -7.63 5.90
C LEU A 543 7.99 -8.15 5.00
N ILE A 544 9.05 -7.34 4.83
CA ILE A 544 10.22 -7.71 4.02
C ILE A 544 10.91 -8.93 4.64
N THR A 545 11.22 -8.88 5.93
CA THR A 545 11.97 -9.93 6.60
C THR A 545 11.19 -11.23 6.68
N GLN A 546 9.89 -11.17 7.00
CA GLN A 546 9.04 -12.34 7.04
C GLN A 546 8.97 -13.00 5.67
N TYR A 547 8.64 -12.24 4.63
CA TYR A 547 8.53 -12.78 3.28
C TYR A 547 9.85 -13.39 2.78
N TYR A 548 10.97 -12.71 3.06
CA TYR A 548 12.29 -13.20 2.69
C TYR A 548 12.62 -14.53 3.37
N GLN A 549 12.38 -14.65 4.68
CA GLN A 549 12.66 -15.88 5.42
C GLN A 549 11.78 -17.04 4.95
N ASP A 550 10.50 -16.79 4.73
CA ASP A 550 9.54 -17.81 4.34
C ASP A 550 9.75 -18.34 2.91
N HIS A 551 10.24 -17.49 1.99
CA HIS A 551 10.22 -17.81 0.55
C HIS A 551 11.57 -17.68 -0.17
N LEU A 552 12.50 -16.84 0.31
CA LEU A 552 13.70 -16.45 -0.45
C LEU A 552 15.03 -16.90 0.20
N ALA A 553 15.06 -17.14 1.51
CA ALA A 553 16.30 -17.35 2.26
C ALA A 553 17.05 -18.64 1.88
N ASN A 554 16.31 -19.72 1.61
CA ASN A 554 16.89 -21.05 1.32
C ASN A 554 17.30 -21.25 -0.15
N ALA A 555 17.15 -20.22 -0.98
CA ALA A 555 17.50 -20.28 -2.40
C ALA A 555 19.00 -20.02 -2.61
N GLU A 556 19.64 -20.82 -3.45
CA GLU A 556 21.02 -20.56 -3.88
C GLU A 556 21.10 -19.31 -4.78
N LYS A 557 20.11 -19.12 -5.66
CA LYS A 557 20.00 -17.96 -6.54
C LYS A 557 18.58 -17.38 -6.56
N ARG A 558 18.46 -16.08 -6.33
CA ARG A 558 17.21 -15.31 -6.35
C ARG A 558 17.12 -14.46 -7.61
N ILE A 559 16.02 -14.57 -8.34
CA ILE A 559 15.77 -13.84 -9.58
C ILE A 559 14.53 -12.98 -9.39
N GLY A 560 14.70 -11.67 -9.38
CA GLY A 560 13.60 -10.71 -9.33
C GLY A 560 13.09 -10.40 -10.73
N ILE A 561 11.79 -10.50 -10.96
CA ILE A 561 11.14 -10.11 -12.22
C ILE A 561 10.08 -9.06 -11.92
N GLN A 562 10.41 -7.82 -12.24
CA GLN A 562 9.54 -6.67 -12.07
C GLN A 562 8.77 -6.41 -13.36
N ILE A 563 7.45 -6.61 -13.30
CA ILE A 563 6.56 -6.52 -14.46
C ILE A 563 5.65 -5.30 -14.29
N ARG A 564 5.77 -4.35 -15.21
CA ARG A 564 4.93 -3.17 -15.27
C ARG A 564 4.37 -2.97 -16.68
N ILE A 565 3.06 -2.81 -16.75
CA ILE A 565 2.33 -2.57 -18.01
C ILE A 565 1.70 -1.19 -17.94
N PHE A 566 2.03 -0.33 -18.91
CA PHE A 566 1.50 1.02 -19.00
C PHE A 566 0.23 1.09 -19.87
N HIS A 567 0.13 0.24 -20.90
CA HIS A 567 -1.00 0.21 -21.83
C HIS A 567 -1.44 -1.23 -22.13
N THR A 568 -2.54 -1.65 -21.51
CA THR A 568 -3.08 -3.02 -21.68
C THR A 568 -3.55 -3.32 -23.10
N LYS A 569 -3.83 -2.29 -23.91
CA LYS A 569 -4.22 -2.44 -25.33
C LYS A 569 -3.04 -2.78 -26.23
N THR A 570 -1.86 -2.19 -26.00
CA THR A 570 -0.66 -2.37 -26.82
C THR A 570 0.24 -3.48 -26.29
N SER A 571 0.09 -3.85 -25.02
CA SER A 571 0.86 -4.93 -24.39
C SER A 571 -0.08 -5.98 -23.77
N PRO A 572 -0.74 -6.81 -24.61
CA PRO A 572 -1.59 -7.89 -24.13
C PRO A 572 -0.81 -8.89 -23.26
N PHE A 573 -1.51 -9.59 -22.39
CA PHE A 573 -0.92 -10.59 -21.49
C PHE A 573 0.01 -11.57 -22.21
N GLY A 574 -0.44 -12.13 -23.35
CA GLY A 574 0.33 -13.10 -24.14
C GLY A 574 1.68 -12.54 -24.60
N TYR A 575 1.70 -11.35 -25.20
CA TYR A 575 2.94 -10.78 -25.73
C TYR A 575 3.96 -10.47 -24.62
N VAL A 576 3.49 -9.92 -23.50
CA VAL A 576 4.36 -9.66 -22.34
C VAL A 576 4.91 -10.97 -21.78
N MET A 577 4.08 -12.01 -21.69
CA MET A 577 4.51 -13.32 -21.21
C MET A 577 5.55 -13.95 -22.15
N ASP A 578 5.31 -13.92 -23.46
CA ASP A 578 6.24 -14.45 -24.46
C ASP A 578 7.57 -13.68 -24.44
N GLN A 579 7.54 -12.36 -24.28
CA GLN A 579 8.73 -11.54 -24.08
C GLN A 579 9.52 -11.95 -22.83
N ILE A 580 8.83 -12.17 -21.70
CA ILE A 580 9.46 -12.61 -20.44
C ILE A 580 10.13 -13.97 -20.65
N LEU A 581 9.44 -14.93 -21.26
CA LEU A 581 9.97 -16.27 -21.52
C LEU A 581 11.16 -16.24 -22.48
N ALA A 582 11.08 -15.42 -23.53
CA ALA A 582 12.17 -15.23 -24.48
C ALA A 582 13.39 -14.59 -23.81
N CYS A 583 13.19 -13.58 -22.94
CA CYS A 583 14.25 -12.97 -22.16
C CYS A 583 14.93 -13.99 -21.23
N ILE A 584 14.13 -14.76 -20.47
CA ILE A 584 14.63 -15.80 -19.56
C ILE A 584 15.50 -16.82 -20.30
N ARG A 585 15.06 -17.24 -21.50
CA ARG A 585 15.77 -18.21 -22.33
C ARG A 585 17.06 -17.63 -22.91
N ASN A 586 17.00 -16.46 -23.52
CA ASN A 586 18.14 -15.83 -24.18
C ASN A 586 19.28 -15.52 -23.19
N GLU A 587 18.92 -15.03 -22.01
CA GLU A 587 19.85 -14.66 -20.95
C GLU A 587 20.19 -15.84 -20.01
N LYS A 588 19.65 -17.04 -20.27
CA LYS A 588 19.84 -18.26 -19.47
C LYS A 588 19.59 -18.05 -17.97
N LEU A 589 18.58 -17.24 -17.63
CA LEU A 589 18.25 -16.92 -16.24
C LEU A 589 17.69 -18.13 -15.50
N LEU A 590 16.81 -18.87 -16.17
CA LEU A 590 16.19 -20.09 -15.66
C LEU A 590 16.46 -21.26 -16.60
N PRO A 591 16.47 -22.49 -16.08
CA PRO A 591 16.65 -23.67 -16.91
C PRO A 591 15.48 -23.88 -17.88
N GLU A 592 15.78 -24.53 -19.00
CA GLU A 592 14.75 -25.02 -19.92
C GLU A 592 13.97 -26.18 -19.27
N ILE A 593 12.69 -26.27 -19.59
CA ILE A 593 11.82 -27.38 -19.18
C ILE A 593 11.94 -28.55 -20.16
N ASP A 594 11.80 -29.77 -19.66
CA ASP A 594 11.68 -30.97 -20.47
C ASP A 594 10.21 -31.34 -20.67
N THR A 595 9.73 -31.18 -21.90
CA THR A 595 8.36 -31.52 -22.31
C THR A 595 8.17 -33.01 -22.60
N GLU A 596 9.25 -33.77 -22.78
CA GLU A 596 9.21 -35.22 -23.05
C GLU A 596 9.15 -36.05 -21.76
N LYS A 597 9.18 -35.38 -20.58
CA LYS A 597 9.11 -35.99 -19.24
C LYS A 597 10.16 -37.09 -19.03
N SER A 598 11.36 -36.93 -19.59
CA SER A 598 12.48 -37.79 -19.23
C SER A 598 12.88 -37.42 -17.79
N ILE A 599 12.62 -38.33 -16.84
CA ILE A 599 12.87 -38.06 -15.42
C ILE A 599 14.39 -38.06 -15.23
N ALA A 600 15.01 -36.88 -15.22
CA ALA A 600 16.36 -36.73 -14.69
C ALA A 600 16.30 -37.09 -13.19
N PHE A 601 17.08 -38.10 -12.78
CA PHE A 601 17.16 -38.50 -11.37
C PHE A 601 17.64 -37.33 -10.52
N PRO A 602 16.99 -37.02 -9.38
CA PRO A 602 17.43 -35.96 -8.49
C PRO A 602 18.80 -36.32 -7.91
N THR A 603 19.85 -35.66 -8.40
CA THR A 603 21.20 -35.77 -7.83
C THR A 603 21.25 -35.05 -6.48
N LYS A 604 21.97 -35.61 -5.49
CA LYS A 604 22.06 -35.10 -4.10
C LYS A 604 22.47 -33.61 -3.93
N ASN A 605 22.94 -32.94 -4.97
CA ASN A 605 23.28 -31.51 -4.99
C ASN A 605 22.40 -30.75 -6.00
N GLN A 606 21.09 -30.63 -5.76
CA GLN A 606 20.21 -29.81 -6.60
C GLN A 606 20.37 -28.33 -6.26
N THR A 607 20.82 -27.54 -7.22
CA THR A 607 20.83 -26.07 -7.10
C THR A 607 19.39 -25.56 -7.09
N SER A 608 19.08 -24.63 -6.18
CA SER A 608 17.74 -24.08 -6.00
C SER A 608 17.67 -22.64 -6.47
N LYS A 609 16.74 -22.37 -7.39
CA LYS A 609 16.44 -21.02 -7.89
C LYS A 609 15.07 -20.59 -7.41
N VAL A 610 14.99 -19.38 -6.88
CA VAL A 610 13.71 -18.74 -6.53
C VAL A 610 13.47 -17.53 -7.42
N VAL A 611 12.27 -17.46 -7.99
CA VAL A 611 11.81 -16.36 -8.82
C VAL A 611 10.80 -15.52 -8.04
N LEU A 612 11.15 -14.27 -7.76
CA LEU A 612 10.27 -13.28 -7.16
C LEU A 612 9.62 -12.45 -8.27
N VAL A 613 8.31 -12.61 -8.47
CA VAL A 613 7.54 -11.85 -9.47
C VAL A 613 6.78 -10.73 -8.77
N THR A 614 6.98 -9.48 -9.20
CA THR A 614 6.17 -8.34 -8.74
C THR A 614 5.39 -7.78 -9.92
N SER A 615 4.06 -7.81 -9.83
CA SER A 615 3.17 -7.29 -10.86
C SER A 615 1.83 -6.92 -10.23
N LEU A 616 1.13 -5.95 -10.82
CA LEU A 616 -0.28 -5.72 -10.49
C LEU A 616 -1.14 -6.95 -10.85
N PHE A 617 -0.74 -7.73 -11.85
CA PHE A 617 -1.52 -8.85 -12.37
C PHE A 617 -0.93 -10.19 -11.95
N ARG A 618 -1.80 -11.04 -11.39
CA ARG A 618 -1.44 -12.39 -10.91
C ARG A 618 -1.09 -13.39 -12.02
N GLY A 619 -1.57 -13.16 -13.24
CA GLY A 619 -1.44 -14.12 -14.34
C GLY A 619 0.01 -14.49 -14.71
N TYR A 620 0.96 -13.57 -14.58
CA TYR A 620 2.37 -13.81 -14.94
C TYR A 620 3.02 -14.82 -13.99
N PHE A 621 2.79 -14.62 -12.69
CA PHE A 621 3.19 -15.56 -11.65
C PHE A 621 2.55 -16.92 -11.85
N GLU A 622 1.24 -16.98 -12.07
CA GLU A 622 0.54 -18.26 -12.25
C GLU A 622 1.07 -19.04 -13.44
N LYS A 623 1.37 -18.36 -14.55
CA LYS A 623 1.92 -19.00 -15.74
C LYS A 623 3.33 -19.54 -15.49
N LEU A 624 4.21 -18.77 -14.86
CA LEU A 624 5.57 -19.22 -14.52
C LEU A 624 5.56 -20.35 -13.48
N LYS A 625 4.74 -20.23 -12.44
CA LYS A 625 4.57 -21.26 -11.41
C LYS A 625 4.04 -22.56 -11.99
N LYS A 626 3.03 -22.48 -12.87
CA LYS A 626 2.49 -23.66 -13.57
C LYS A 626 3.54 -24.31 -14.46
N MET A 627 4.28 -23.52 -15.23
CA MET A 627 5.32 -24.01 -16.14
C MET A 627 6.39 -24.85 -15.44
N TYR A 628 6.96 -24.33 -14.35
CA TYR A 628 8.01 -25.02 -13.58
C TYR A 628 7.48 -26.01 -12.54
N GLY A 629 6.18 -25.94 -12.19
CA GLY A 629 5.53 -26.89 -11.30
C GLY A 629 5.05 -28.17 -11.99
N GLU A 630 4.70 -28.10 -13.29
CA GLU A 630 4.16 -29.24 -14.05
C GLU A 630 5.22 -29.99 -14.87
N ASN A 631 6.40 -29.39 -15.10
CA ASN A 631 7.44 -29.96 -15.96
C ASN A 631 8.78 -30.00 -15.25
N PRO A 632 9.55 -31.10 -15.35
CA PRO A 632 10.91 -31.15 -14.84
C PRO A 632 11.82 -30.21 -15.65
N THR A 633 12.89 -29.72 -15.02
CA THR A 633 13.92 -28.93 -15.68
C THR A 633 14.95 -29.85 -16.34
N LYS A 634 15.43 -29.51 -17.54
CA LYS A 634 16.44 -30.31 -18.26
C LYS A 634 17.76 -30.44 -17.49
N THR A 635 18.06 -29.46 -16.65
CA THR A 635 19.27 -29.40 -15.81
C THR A 635 19.10 -30.07 -14.45
N GLY A 636 17.87 -30.44 -14.07
CA GLY A 636 17.57 -30.99 -12.74
C GLY A 636 17.52 -29.95 -11.61
N GLU A 637 17.69 -28.66 -11.92
CA GLU A 637 17.59 -27.55 -10.95
C GLU A 637 16.14 -27.36 -10.47
N VAL A 638 15.96 -27.03 -9.20
CA VAL A 638 14.62 -26.76 -8.63
C VAL A 638 14.30 -25.28 -8.79
N VAL A 639 13.16 -24.96 -9.42
CA VAL A 639 12.69 -23.59 -9.61
C VAL A 639 11.38 -23.39 -8.85
N ALA A 640 11.37 -22.50 -7.87
CA ALA A 640 10.16 -22.05 -7.18
C ALA A 640 9.84 -20.61 -7.57
N VAL A 641 8.55 -20.30 -7.74
CA VAL A 641 8.08 -18.98 -8.16
C VAL A 641 7.13 -18.45 -7.09
N TYR A 642 7.33 -17.20 -6.68
CA TYR A 642 6.53 -16.52 -5.66
C TYR A 642 6.15 -15.10 -6.11
N GLN A 643 4.99 -14.63 -5.65
CA GLN A 643 4.52 -13.25 -5.84
C GLN A 643 4.00 -12.72 -4.50
N PRO A 644 4.52 -11.59 -3.96
CA PRO A 644 4.10 -11.07 -2.66
C PRO A 644 2.66 -10.57 -2.62
N SER A 645 2.25 -9.79 -3.63
CA SER A 645 0.88 -9.28 -3.74
C SER A 645 0.41 -9.21 -5.19
N HIS A 646 -0.90 -9.09 -5.39
CA HIS A 646 -1.54 -9.00 -6.71
C HIS A 646 -2.74 -8.04 -6.70
N GLU A 647 -2.46 -6.75 -6.56
CA GLU A 647 -3.49 -5.73 -6.30
C GLU A 647 -4.41 -5.37 -7.49
N GLY A 648 -4.11 -5.82 -8.71
CA GLY A 648 -4.90 -5.61 -9.92
C GLY A 648 -4.91 -4.17 -10.46
N ARG A 649 -4.75 -3.15 -9.60
CA ARG A 649 -4.68 -1.72 -9.96
C ARG A 649 -3.75 -0.97 -9.02
N GLN A 650 -3.06 0.04 -9.54
CA GLN A 650 -2.22 0.93 -8.72
C GLN A 650 -3.09 1.90 -7.91
N ARG A 651 -2.87 1.97 -6.59
CA ARG A 651 -3.58 2.85 -5.65
C ARG A 651 -2.60 3.73 -4.88
N SER A 652 -1.81 4.53 -5.60
CA SER A 652 -0.70 5.33 -5.05
C SER A 652 -1.06 6.24 -3.87
N TRP A 653 -2.33 6.64 -3.75
CA TRP A 653 -2.84 7.51 -2.68
C TRP A 653 -3.21 6.75 -1.40
N TRP A 654 -3.05 5.43 -1.38
CA TRP A 654 -3.40 4.58 -0.25
C TRP A 654 -2.13 4.15 0.48
N ASN A 655 -2.08 4.42 1.79
CA ASN A 655 -0.91 4.08 2.60
C ASN A 655 -0.59 2.58 2.58
N SER A 656 -1.61 1.72 2.73
CA SER A 656 -1.45 0.26 2.70
C SER A 656 -0.86 -0.25 1.39
N HIS A 657 -1.27 0.34 0.25
CA HIS A 657 -0.69 0.05 -1.06
C HIS A 657 0.79 0.44 -1.11
N ASN A 658 1.14 1.62 -0.61
CA ASN A 658 2.53 2.07 -0.62
C ASN A 658 3.42 1.28 0.35
N VAL A 659 2.88 0.78 1.47
CA VAL A 659 3.57 -0.14 2.38
C VAL A 659 3.96 -1.42 1.64
N GLN A 660 3.01 -2.02 0.91
CA GLN A 660 3.26 -3.23 0.14
C GLN A 660 4.20 -2.98 -1.04
N ALA A 661 3.99 -1.90 -1.80
CA ALA A 661 4.86 -1.49 -2.89
C ALA A 661 6.30 -1.26 -2.40
N TRP A 662 6.48 -0.66 -1.23
CA TRP A 662 7.81 -0.44 -0.67
C TRP A 662 8.50 -1.74 -0.28
N ALA A 663 7.76 -2.67 0.34
CA ALA A 663 8.27 -4.01 0.64
C ALA A 663 8.71 -4.76 -0.63
N GLU A 664 7.91 -4.72 -1.70
CA GLU A 664 8.22 -5.35 -2.98
C GLU A 664 9.44 -4.76 -3.66
N ILE A 665 9.57 -3.43 -3.72
CA ILE A 665 10.77 -2.76 -4.24
C ILE A 665 12.01 -3.24 -3.47
N TYR A 666 11.91 -3.33 -2.15
CA TYR A 666 13.02 -3.76 -1.32
C TYR A 666 13.38 -5.24 -1.56
N LEU A 667 12.39 -6.13 -1.60
CA LEU A 667 12.60 -7.56 -1.89
C LEU A 667 13.24 -7.79 -3.26
N LEU A 668 12.83 -7.05 -4.30
CA LEU A 668 13.49 -7.08 -5.61
C LEU A 668 14.96 -6.67 -5.50
N SER A 669 15.27 -5.65 -4.66
CA SER A 669 16.65 -5.20 -4.46
C SER A 669 17.55 -6.24 -3.76
N LEU A 670 16.96 -7.28 -3.16
CA LEU A 670 17.68 -8.41 -2.55
C LEU A 670 17.96 -9.55 -3.53
N SER A 671 17.52 -9.43 -4.79
CA SER A 671 17.68 -10.47 -5.80
C SER A 671 19.10 -10.50 -6.37
N ASP A 672 19.57 -11.70 -6.70
CA ASP A 672 20.88 -11.95 -7.30
C ASP A 672 20.94 -11.53 -8.76
N GLU A 673 19.84 -11.71 -9.49
CA GLU A 673 19.57 -11.11 -10.81
C GLU A 673 18.24 -10.36 -10.77
N LEU A 674 18.14 -9.28 -11.54
CA LEU A 674 16.95 -8.45 -11.58
C LEU A 674 16.56 -8.13 -13.02
N VAL A 675 15.34 -8.49 -13.39
CA VAL A 675 14.67 -8.10 -14.63
C VAL A 675 13.69 -6.97 -14.31
N THR A 676 13.75 -5.87 -15.06
CA THR A 676 12.88 -4.70 -14.91
C THR A 676 12.12 -4.39 -16.17
N SER A 677 10.93 -3.82 -16.04
CA SER A 677 10.16 -3.33 -17.20
C SER A 677 10.58 -1.92 -17.61
N ALA A 678 10.73 -1.69 -18.91
CA ALA A 678 10.98 -0.37 -19.49
C ALA A 678 10.03 0.69 -18.91
N TRP A 679 10.55 1.89 -18.66
CA TRP A 679 9.85 3.07 -18.13
C TRP A 679 9.42 2.95 -16.65
N SER A 680 9.66 1.82 -15.99
CA SER A 680 9.19 1.60 -14.63
C SER A 680 10.13 2.20 -13.59
N THR A 681 9.73 3.34 -13.01
CA THR A 681 10.44 3.94 -11.87
C THR A 681 10.46 3.04 -10.63
N PHE A 682 9.49 2.14 -10.48
CA PHE A 682 9.50 1.07 -9.48
C PHE A 682 10.73 0.15 -9.66
N GLY A 683 11.01 -0.25 -10.91
CA GLY A 683 12.20 -1.02 -11.26
C GLY A 683 13.49 -0.23 -11.04
N TYR A 684 13.52 1.06 -11.37
CA TYR A 684 14.70 1.90 -11.16
C TYR A 684 15.09 2.04 -9.69
N VAL A 685 14.11 2.14 -8.78
CA VAL A 685 14.42 2.17 -7.35
C VAL A 685 14.99 0.82 -6.91
N ALA A 686 14.39 -0.29 -7.34
CA ALA A 686 14.87 -1.64 -6.98
C ALA A 686 16.31 -1.89 -7.47
N GLN A 687 16.61 -1.62 -8.75
CA GLN A 687 17.96 -1.81 -9.31
C GLN A 687 18.99 -0.88 -8.66
N GLY A 688 18.59 0.36 -8.34
CA GLY A 688 19.46 1.34 -7.72
C GLY A 688 19.82 0.96 -6.29
N LEU A 689 18.85 0.47 -5.52
CA LEU A 689 19.10 -0.07 -4.17
C LEU A 689 19.92 -1.36 -4.20
N ARG A 690 19.77 -2.20 -5.24
CA ARG A 690 20.58 -3.40 -5.49
C ARG A 690 22.03 -3.05 -5.82
N GLY A 691 22.26 -1.92 -6.50
CA GLY A 691 23.60 -1.43 -6.85
C GLY A 691 24.24 -2.23 -7.98
N THR A 692 23.44 -2.66 -8.95
CA THR A 692 23.94 -3.53 -10.01
C THR A 692 22.95 -3.50 -11.18
N ARG A 693 23.49 -3.49 -12.41
CA ARG A 693 22.72 -3.25 -13.65
C ARG A 693 21.59 -4.29 -13.82
N PRO A 694 20.37 -3.92 -14.25
CA PRO A 694 19.29 -4.88 -14.48
C PRO A 694 19.36 -5.51 -15.88
N LEU A 695 18.53 -6.52 -16.15
CA LEU A 695 18.05 -6.85 -17.48
C LEU A 695 16.74 -6.10 -17.74
N ILE A 696 16.64 -5.39 -18.86
CA ILE A 696 15.49 -4.51 -19.14
C ILE A 696 14.62 -5.18 -20.22
N LEU A 697 13.37 -5.47 -19.87
CA LEU A 697 12.32 -5.83 -20.84
C LEU A 697 11.94 -4.56 -21.60
N TYR A 698 12.26 -4.50 -22.90
CA TYR A 698 11.94 -3.35 -23.73
C TYR A 698 10.43 -3.15 -23.87
N LYS A 699 10.02 -1.91 -24.13
CA LYS A 699 8.59 -1.59 -24.28
C LYS A 699 7.99 -2.28 -25.51
N ILE A 700 6.85 -2.93 -25.33
CA ILE A 700 6.05 -3.49 -26.43
C ILE A 700 5.17 -2.37 -27.02
N ASP A 701 5.37 -2.05 -28.30
CA ASP A 701 4.51 -1.13 -29.04
C ASP A 701 3.44 -1.89 -29.87
N ARG A 702 3.86 -2.70 -30.85
CA ARG A 702 2.95 -3.52 -31.70
C ARG A 702 3.35 -4.98 -31.78
N THR A 703 4.65 -5.26 -31.72
CA THR A 703 5.23 -6.60 -31.75
C THR A 703 6.17 -6.76 -30.56
N ILE A 704 6.49 -8.01 -30.21
CA ILE A 704 7.51 -8.31 -29.20
C ILE A 704 8.86 -7.78 -29.72
N PRO A 705 9.60 -6.99 -28.92
CA PRO A 705 10.94 -6.53 -29.30
C PRO A 705 11.90 -7.69 -29.57
N ASP A 706 12.81 -7.52 -30.53
CA ASP A 706 13.94 -8.42 -30.78
C ASP A 706 15.24 -7.61 -30.75
N PRO A 707 16.12 -7.81 -29.75
CA PRO A 707 16.00 -8.77 -28.65
C PRO A 707 14.87 -8.42 -27.66
N PRO A 708 14.29 -9.40 -26.94
CA PRO A 708 13.16 -9.19 -26.01
C PRO A 708 13.55 -8.41 -24.76
N CYS A 709 14.80 -8.54 -24.34
CA CYS A 709 15.41 -7.77 -23.27
C CYS A 709 16.89 -7.56 -23.54
N GLY A 710 17.52 -6.66 -22.79
CA GLY A 710 18.96 -6.46 -22.84
C GLY A 710 19.52 -6.03 -21.49
N ARG A 711 20.81 -6.28 -21.26
CA ARG A 711 21.47 -5.82 -20.04
C ARG A 711 21.56 -4.29 -20.07
N GLY A 712 21.02 -3.66 -19.03
CA GLY A 712 21.19 -2.22 -18.82
C GLY A 712 22.67 -1.89 -18.74
N VAL A 713 23.07 -0.81 -19.40
CA VAL A 713 24.46 -0.33 -19.46
C VAL A 713 24.82 0.54 -18.25
N SER A 714 23.84 0.99 -17.47
CA SER A 714 24.04 1.69 -16.19
C SER A 714 22.93 1.34 -15.20
N MET A 715 23.27 1.29 -13.91
CA MET A 715 22.29 1.05 -12.83
C MET A 715 21.50 2.30 -12.43
N GLU A 716 21.86 3.47 -12.97
CA GLU A 716 21.17 4.73 -12.68
C GLU A 716 19.74 4.77 -13.22
N PRO A 717 18.80 5.40 -12.49
CA PRO A 717 17.46 5.69 -12.98
C PRO A 717 17.48 6.60 -14.22
N CYS A 718 16.48 6.42 -15.10
CA CYS A 718 16.28 7.28 -16.24
C CYS A 718 15.51 8.57 -15.88
N TYR A 719 15.99 9.73 -16.33
CA TYR A 719 15.22 10.97 -16.36
C TYR A 719 14.35 11.03 -17.62
N HIS A 720 13.03 10.96 -17.43
CA HIS A 720 12.05 10.85 -18.53
C HIS A 720 11.73 12.16 -19.24
N ALA A 721 12.10 13.31 -18.67
CA ALA A 721 11.72 14.63 -19.19
C ALA A 721 12.91 15.62 -19.19
N PRO A 722 14.02 15.29 -19.87
CA PRO A 722 15.21 16.16 -19.92
C PRO A 722 14.91 17.55 -20.48
N PRO A 723 15.66 18.58 -20.05
CA PRO A 723 15.62 19.87 -20.71
C PRO A 723 16.17 19.73 -22.14
N ILE A 724 15.54 20.46 -23.06
CA ILE A 724 15.90 20.46 -24.49
C ILE A 724 16.75 21.68 -24.88
N PHE A 725 17.19 22.46 -23.89
CA PHE A 725 17.77 23.79 -24.07
C PHE A 725 19.17 23.87 -23.44
N ASP A 726 20.15 24.31 -24.23
CA ASP A 726 21.49 24.63 -23.75
C ASP A 726 21.54 26.10 -23.32
N CYS A 727 21.80 26.33 -22.03
CA CYS A 727 21.91 27.64 -21.41
C CYS A 727 23.08 28.48 -21.97
N LYS A 728 24.18 27.84 -22.40
CA LYS A 728 25.38 28.53 -22.91
C LYS A 728 25.18 28.95 -24.37
N ALA A 729 24.78 28.02 -25.22
CA ALA A 729 24.53 28.31 -26.64
C ALA A 729 23.21 29.08 -26.88
N LYS A 730 22.30 29.08 -25.89
CA LYS A 730 20.93 29.63 -25.98
C LYS A 730 20.13 29.03 -27.15
N THR A 731 20.41 27.77 -27.48
CA THR A 731 19.76 27.02 -28.56
C THR A 731 19.27 25.67 -28.05
N ASN A 732 18.39 25.03 -28.83
CA ASN A 732 17.96 23.67 -28.52
C ASN A 732 19.07 22.70 -28.91
N VAL A 733 19.48 21.83 -27.99
CA VAL A 733 20.54 20.85 -28.17
C VAL A 733 20.11 19.54 -27.53
N ASP A 734 20.52 18.42 -28.14
CA ASP A 734 20.44 17.12 -27.51
C ASP A 734 21.49 17.00 -26.40
N ILE A 735 21.04 17.17 -25.16
CA ILE A 735 21.91 17.20 -24.00
C ILE A 735 22.58 15.85 -23.70
N ALA A 736 22.11 14.74 -24.30
CA ALA A 736 22.72 13.43 -24.17
C ALA A 736 24.08 13.31 -24.88
N ASN A 737 24.44 14.26 -25.73
CA ASN A 737 25.70 14.25 -26.48
C ASN A 737 26.71 15.31 -25.99
N LEU A 738 26.38 16.05 -24.93
CA LEU A 738 27.24 17.14 -24.44
C LEU A 738 28.44 16.63 -23.63
N VAL A 739 28.27 15.59 -22.82
CA VAL A 739 29.32 15.01 -21.99
C VAL A 739 29.25 13.49 -22.01
N PRO A 740 30.37 12.77 -21.95
CA PRO A 740 30.39 11.31 -22.13
C PRO A 740 29.67 10.52 -21.02
N HIS A 741 29.47 11.14 -19.85
CA HIS A 741 28.84 10.54 -18.65
C HIS A 741 27.33 10.83 -18.53
N VAL A 742 26.72 11.53 -19.49
CA VAL A 742 25.26 11.68 -19.62
C VAL A 742 24.91 11.15 -21.00
N ARG A 743 24.03 10.14 -21.09
CA ARG A 743 23.58 9.61 -22.40
C ARG A 743 22.10 9.25 -22.34
N HIS A 744 21.54 8.89 -23.50
CA HIS A 744 20.17 8.40 -23.57
C HIS A 744 19.96 7.10 -22.80
N CYS A 745 18.75 6.92 -22.28
CA CYS A 745 18.33 5.68 -21.64
C CYS A 745 18.07 4.60 -22.70
N GLU A 746 18.29 3.34 -22.33
CA GLU A 746 18.07 2.17 -23.19
C GLU A 746 16.58 1.86 -23.33
N ASP A 747 15.78 2.27 -22.35
CA ASP A 747 14.35 1.98 -22.30
C ASP A 747 13.47 3.17 -22.73
N ILE A 748 13.99 4.40 -22.68
CA ILE A 748 13.33 5.61 -23.15
C ILE A 748 14.29 6.41 -24.03
N ILE A 749 14.03 6.40 -25.33
CA ILE A 749 14.91 6.98 -26.35
C ILE A 749 15.19 8.49 -26.17
N TRP A 750 14.24 9.24 -25.59
CA TRP A 750 14.42 10.68 -25.33
C TRP A 750 14.88 10.97 -23.90
N GLY A 751 14.82 9.98 -23.01
CA GLY A 751 15.25 10.14 -21.63
C GLY A 751 16.77 10.16 -21.53
N ILE A 752 17.30 10.64 -20.43
CA ILE A 752 18.75 10.62 -20.16
C ILE A 752 19.07 10.03 -18.80
N LYS A 753 20.27 9.49 -18.64
CA LYS A 753 20.78 9.00 -17.36
C LYS A 753 22.30 9.13 -17.27
N LEU A 754 22.84 8.83 -16.10
CA LEU A 754 24.25 8.91 -15.82
C LEU A 754 24.97 7.59 -16.13
N PHE A 755 26.21 7.73 -16.59
CA PHE A 755 27.10 6.67 -17.02
C PHE A 755 28.48 6.89 -16.45
N ASN A 756 29.17 5.80 -16.12
CA ASN A 756 30.55 5.89 -15.72
C ASN A 756 31.41 5.90 -16.99
N THR A 757 32.26 6.89 -17.11
CA THR A 757 33.26 6.95 -18.18
C THR A 757 34.50 6.26 -17.67
N SER A 758 34.56 4.94 -17.85
CA SER A 758 35.81 4.20 -17.74
C SER A 758 36.80 4.65 -18.80
#